data_AF-A0AAW0QPF1-F1
#
_entry.id   AF-A0AAW0QPF1-F1
#
_cell.length_a   1.000
_cell.length_b   1.000
_cell.length_c   1.000
_cell.angle_alpha   90.00
_cell.angle_beta   90.00
_cell.angle_gamma   90.00
#
_symmetry.space_group_name_H-M   'P 1'
#
loop_
_entity.id
_entity.type
_entity.pdbx_description
1 polymer ?
#
loop_
_entity_poly.entity_id
_entity_poly.type
_entity_poly.pdbx_seq_one_letter_code
_entity_poly.pdbx_strand_id
1 'polypeptide(L)'
;MSDPVAVPTPTPTPTPSRIRRNTACTSCRDAKVSNMSWVALGDGLAYNFHLPWQVRCNPSSQPSQPCQRCSRLELECVVDRSHKRVSRRNKIDELVQEIQTIKQTVGSAHPTGDITAARLSKELPLPQPVIPSPDATRASVSDRAAASGPRTTETPTTTLAEDVPIEPSRPRALGSQPFTGEDIDYYFKMYFEHFHPYMPILTQRDPNKCYESGQVLFWTVILVACRRYAKNPQVLPFLLDAMKRELFSVLSSLPISIHTINAMVLICTWAFPDVRFVNDPTCMFTGVIMNASLLLGLQAGKGSNPAFSFGGFQGSFTDEEAHYTWAGYNVVAQRSSHYMGLPPLGNLFNQTVQNVIDGKTPFHVPSSFRVLLECQKYAHRASKTMAACLEESEGVSSYIVQQLEDDFDNIRGLICSERAATTDNMDKFNALLVQLEIQTYYLIPLPGYNPEALKRNILRAYTTAQAVLRDALSLDDQGGFLKHMPHFAFRSLLSAMCIIYKVFRSSYKQSLDKQGAERSAANCMAVCRRSVVQEGDLGARLAVLFDSFWSVAQSTNIWHGEPTVSVGTQRFGAGVCFDCLKLWKNDIDTMRPKTAATAQVPNAEGDANSSDMLAPASALATSSATLGVGTAAASGADPLAHIDWSFMDDFDWNFEPSLLAPVGLGP
;
A
#
# COMPACT_ATOMS: atom_id res chain seq x y z
N MET A 1 64.75 -78.80 -19.79
CA MET A 1 64.63 -77.37 -20.14
C MET A 1 63.20 -77.00 -19.82
N SER A 2 62.99 -76.02 -18.94
CA SER A 2 61.75 -75.95 -18.16
C SER A 2 60.80 -74.86 -18.65
N ASP A 3 59.59 -75.27 -18.99
CA ASP A 3 58.40 -74.43 -19.17
C ASP A 3 57.96 -73.74 -17.85
N PRO A 4 56.95 -72.84 -17.82
CA PRO A 4 56.12 -72.32 -18.92
C PRO A 4 55.99 -70.78 -19.00
N VAL A 5 55.39 -70.30 -20.10
CA VAL A 5 54.79 -68.96 -20.17
C VAL A 5 53.44 -68.97 -19.44
N ALA A 6 53.24 -68.08 -18.45
CA ALA A 6 52.03 -68.01 -17.64
C ALA A 6 51.33 -66.64 -17.71
N VAL A 7 50.21 -66.63 -18.45
CA VAL A 7 48.99 -65.80 -18.37
C VAL A 7 48.95 -64.66 -17.31
N PRO A 8 48.69 -63.39 -17.71
CA PRO A 8 48.34 -62.33 -16.76
C PRO A 8 46.93 -62.54 -16.16
N THR A 9 46.81 -62.35 -14.86
CA THR A 9 45.56 -62.52 -14.10
C THR A 9 44.48 -61.50 -14.50
N PRO A 10 43.19 -61.91 -14.53
CA PRO A 10 42.11 -61.01 -14.90
C PRO A 10 41.84 -59.97 -13.81
N THR A 11 41.82 -58.69 -14.20
CA THR A 11 41.25 -57.62 -13.39
C THR A 11 39.75 -57.85 -13.15
N PRO A 12 39.22 -57.56 -11.95
CA PRO A 12 37.82 -57.83 -11.65
C PRO A 12 36.90 -56.97 -12.50
N THR A 13 35.96 -57.62 -13.20
CA THR A 13 34.90 -56.93 -13.94
C THR A 13 34.03 -56.09 -13.00
N PRO A 14 33.77 -54.80 -13.31
CA PRO A 14 32.94 -53.97 -12.46
C PRO A 14 31.50 -54.47 -12.50
N THR A 15 31.00 -54.95 -11.36
CA THR A 15 29.59 -55.36 -11.21
C THR A 15 28.66 -54.18 -11.54
N PRO A 16 27.63 -54.36 -12.39
CA PRO A 16 26.74 -53.27 -12.79
C PRO A 16 25.97 -52.74 -11.57
N SER A 17 26.29 -51.51 -11.16
CA SER A 17 25.79 -50.92 -9.92
C SER A 17 24.48 -50.18 -10.10
N ARG A 18 23.45 -50.65 -9.38
CA ARG A 18 22.10 -50.09 -9.34
C ARG A 18 22.09 -48.59 -9.01
N ILE A 19 21.49 -47.79 -9.88
CA ILE A 19 21.19 -46.37 -9.60
C ILE A 19 20.23 -46.28 -8.41
N ARG A 20 20.57 -45.49 -7.39
CA ARG A 20 19.68 -45.23 -6.23
C ARG A 20 18.70 -44.10 -6.58
N ARG A 21 17.53 -44.07 -5.95
CA ARG A 21 16.43 -43.12 -6.25
C ARG A 21 16.81 -41.62 -6.25
N ASN A 22 17.94 -41.25 -5.63
CA ASN A 22 18.40 -39.86 -5.50
C ASN A 22 19.70 -39.55 -6.28
N THR A 23 20.18 -40.44 -7.15
CA THR A 23 21.37 -40.22 -7.99
C THR A 23 20.98 -40.13 -9.48
N ALA A 24 21.57 -39.18 -10.20
CA ALA A 24 21.44 -39.06 -11.66
C ALA A 24 22.71 -39.55 -12.35
N CYS A 25 22.59 -40.07 -13.57
CA CYS A 25 23.75 -40.31 -14.43
C CYS A 25 24.33 -38.98 -14.95
N THR A 26 25.61 -38.97 -15.34
CA THR A 26 26.32 -37.80 -15.88
C THR A 26 25.57 -37.18 -17.06
N SER A 27 25.18 -38.00 -18.03
CA SER A 27 24.48 -37.57 -19.25
C SER A 27 23.11 -36.91 -18.98
N CYS A 28 22.40 -37.28 -17.91
CA CYS A 28 21.18 -36.58 -17.50
C CYS A 28 21.44 -35.34 -16.64
N ARG A 29 22.55 -35.30 -15.89
CA ARG A 29 22.99 -34.14 -15.10
C ARG A 29 23.41 -32.98 -16.01
N ASP A 30 24.14 -33.30 -17.07
CA ASP A 30 24.81 -32.31 -17.92
C ASP A 30 23.91 -31.83 -19.08
N ALA A 31 22.81 -32.54 -19.35
CA ALA A 31 21.77 -32.12 -20.29
C ALA A 31 20.87 -31.00 -19.73
N LYS A 32 21.01 -29.79 -20.31
CA LYS A 32 20.07 -28.67 -20.13
C LYS A 32 18.93 -28.76 -21.16
N VAL A 33 17.72 -28.33 -20.80
CA VAL A 33 16.63 -28.12 -21.78
C VAL A 33 16.60 -26.64 -22.18
N SER A 34 16.83 -26.38 -23.46
CA SER A 34 16.53 -25.09 -24.09
C SER A 34 15.04 -25.03 -24.35
N ASN A 35 14.27 -24.31 -23.52
CA ASN A 35 12.86 -24.06 -23.80
C ASN A 35 12.78 -22.90 -24.81
N MET A 36 12.47 -23.20 -26.06
CA MET A 36 12.60 -22.25 -27.17
C MET A 36 11.22 -21.66 -27.54
N SER A 37 10.81 -20.62 -26.82
CA SER A 37 9.61 -19.84 -27.16
C SER A 37 9.98 -18.65 -28.04
N TRP A 38 9.67 -18.72 -29.33
CA TRP A 38 9.74 -17.55 -30.21
C TRP A 38 8.56 -16.62 -29.93
N VAL A 39 8.83 -15.42 -29.44
CA VAL A 39 7.87 -14.31 -29.45
C VAL A 39 8.21 -13.45 -30.65
N ALA A 40 7.39 -13.51 -31.69
CA ALA A 40 7.51 -12.62 -32.84
C ALA A 40 6.87 -11.26 -32.49
N LEU A 41 7.69 -10.32 -32.05
CA LEU A 41 7.38 -8.90 -32.20
C LEU A 41 7.81 -8.46 -33.60
N GLY A 42 7.04 -7.58 -34.21
CA GLY A 42 7.39 -6.99 -35.51
C GLY A 42 8.79 -6.34 -35.46
N ASP A 43 9.49 -6.41 -36.59
CA ASP A 43 10.78 -5.76 -36.83
C ASP A 43 12.00 -6.32 -36.06
N GLY A 44 12.28 -7.61 -36.32
CA GLY A 44 13.60 -7.97 -36.85
C GLY A 44 14.77 -8.21 -35.89
N LEU A 45 14.59 -8.16 -34.56
CA LEU A 45 15.64 -8.51 -33.59
C LEU A 45 15.16 -9.51 -32.53
N ALA A 46 15.71 -10.73 -32.56
CA ALA A 46 15.45 -11.77 -31.57
C ALA A 46 16.57 -11.87 -30.54
N TYR A 47 16.23 -11.79 -29.25
CA TYR A 47 17.17 -11.95 -28.13
C TYR A 47 16.90 -13.23 -27.34
N ASN A 48 17.97 -13.99 -27.03
CA ASN A 48 17.89 -15.27 -26.31
C ASN A 48 17.93 -15.08 -24.78
N PHE A 49 16.90 -15.55 -24.08
CA PHE A 49 16.97 -15.81 -22.62
C PHE A 49 17.16 -17.30 -22.35
N HIS A 50 18.19 -17.67 -21.59
CA HIS A 50 18.47 -19.05 -21.19
C HIS A 50 18.29 -19.26 -19.69
N LEU A 51 17.19 -19.89 -19.29
CA LEU A 51 16.98 -20.43 -17.94
C LEU A 51 17.29 -21.94 -17.92
N PRO A 52 18.40 -22.40 -17.29
CA PRO A 52 18.82 -23.79 -17.36
C PRO A 52 18.08 -24.69 -16.37
N TRP A 53 17.00 -25.33 -16.81
CA TRP A 53 16.34 -26.39 -16.06
C TRP A 53 17.13 -27.71 -16.16
N GLN A 54 17.59 -28.23 -15.01
CA GLN A 54 18.23 -29.56 -14.91
C GLN A 54 17.18 -30.67 -14.99
N VAL A 55 17.43 -31.68 -15.83
CA VAL A 55 16.45 -32.74 -16.10
C VAL A 55 16.54 -33.89 -15.10
N ARG A 56 15.39 -34.48 -14.73
CA ARG A 56 15.35 -35.66 -13.86
C ARG A 56 15.82 -36.93 -14.59
N CYS A 57 16.59 -37.74 -13.89
CA CYS A 57 17.07 -39.05 -14.35
C CYS A 57 16.16 -40.16 -13.80
N ASN A 58 15.51 -40.94 -14.67
CA ASN A 58 14.65 -42.07 -14.28
C ASN A 58 15.40 -43.40 -14.44
N PRO A 59 15.90 -44.02 -13.36
CA PRO A 59 16.68 -45.25 -13.43
C PRO A 59 15.84 -46.46 -13.87
N SER A 60 16.48 -47.41 -14.57
CA SER A 60 15.86 -48.70 -14.87
C SER A 60 15.71 -49.57 -13.61
N SER A 61 14.77 -50.51 -13.65
CA SER A 61 14.57 -51.50 -12.58
C SER A 61 15.73 -52.50 -12.49
N GLN A 62 16.41 -52.77 -13.62
CA GLN A 62 17.57 -53.67 -13.69
C GLN A 62 18.90 -52.88 -13.55
N PRO A 63 19.84 -53.30 -12.68
CA PRO A 63 21.10 -52.58 -12.42
C PRO A 63 22.05 -52.41 -13.61
N SER A 64 21.95 -53.28 -14.62
CA SER A 64 22.78 -53.31 -15.83
C SER A 64 22.22 -52.50 -17.00
N GLN A 65 21.00 -51.96 -16.87
CA GLN A 65 20.34 -51.24 -17.95
C GLN A 65 20.51 -49.71 -17.79
N PRO A 66 20.72 -48.96 -18.88
CA PRO A 66 20.75 -47.50 -18.84
C PRO A 66 19.44 -46.93 -18.31
N CYS A 67 19.48 -45.71 -17.77
CA CYS A 67 18.26 -45.01 -17.36
C CYS A 67 17.31 -44.83 -18.55
N GLN A 68 15.99 -44.78 -18.33
CA GLN A 68 14.99 -44.75 -19.42
C GLN A 68 15.25 -43.63 -20.45
N ARG A 69 15.76 -42.48 -19.98
CA ARG A 69 16.10 -41.35 -20.86
C ARG A 69 17.37 -41.61 -21.68
N CYS A 70 18.42 -42.16 -21.09
CA CYS A 70 19.62 -42.57 -21.83
C CYS A 70 19.32 -43.68 -22.83
N SER A 71 18.50 -44.66 -22.46
CA SER A 71 18.00 -45.71 -23.36
C SER A 71 17.26 -45.13 -24.57
N ARG A 72 16.33 -44.18 -24.35
CA ARG A 72 15.54 -43.56 -25.44
C ARG A 72 16.34 -42.59 -26.32
N LEU A 73 17.44 -42.04 -25.81
CA LEU A 73 18.30 -41.09 -26.53
C LEU A 73 19.62 -41.71 -27.02
N GLU A 74 19.78 -43.03 -26.86
CA GLU A 74 20.98 -43.80 -27.22
C GLU A 74 22.29 -43.23 -26.61
N LEU A 75 22.18 -42.62 -25.42
CA LEU A 75 23.29 -42.01 -24.71
C LEU A 75 23.94 -42.99 -23.73
N GLU A 76 25.27 -42.93 -23.61
CA GLU A 76 26.00 -43.64 -22.56
C GLU A 76 25.51 -43.20 -21.16
N CYS A 77 25.28 -44.15 -20.26
CA CYS A 77 24.63 -43.92 -18.96
C CYS A 77 25.60 -44.17 -17.79
N VAL A 78 26.60 -43.31 -17.64
CA VAL A 78 27.62 -43.44 -16.58
C VAL A 78 27.14 -42.86 -15.24
N VAL A 79 27.42 -43.57 -14.15
CA VAL A 79 27.04 -43.17 -12.77
C VAL A 79 28.31 -42.96 -11.95
N ASP A 80 28.62 -41.69 -11.66
CA ASP A 80 29.73 -41.33 -10.78
C ASP A 80 29.45 -41.77 -9.34
N ARG A 81 30.33 -42.61 -8.78
CA ARG A 81 30.23 -43.14 -7.40
C ARG A 81 30.79 -42.17 -6.34
N SER A 82 31.60 -41.19 -6.74
CA SER A 82 32.20 -40.21 -5.83
C SER A 82 31.22 -39.10 -5.42
N HIS A 83 30.23 -38.80 -6.26
CA HIS A 83 29.29 -37.71 -6.05
C HIS A 83 28.06 -38.11 -5.22
N LYS A 84 28.01 -37.69 -3.95
CA LYS A 84 26.80 -37.77 -3.10
C LYS A 84 26.05 -36.44 -3.09
N ARG A 85 24.80 -36.44 -3.55
CA ARG A 85 23.90 -35.29 -3.48
C ARG A 85 23.46 -35.06 -2.03
N VAL A 86 24.05 -34.08 -1.34
CA VAL A 86 23.62 -33.69 0.01
C VAL A 86 22.31 -32.90 -0.09
N SER A 87 21.25 -33.46 0.49
CA SER A 87 19.96 -32.79 0.68
C SER A 87 20.14 -31.60 1.63
N ARG A 88 19.61 -30.40 1.29
CA ARG A 88 19.59 -29.24 2.20
C ARG A 88 18.93 -29.58 3.55
N ARG A 89 17.95 -30.50 3.54
CA ARG A 89 17.22 -30.94 4.74
C ARG A 89 18.13 -31.67 5.73
N ASN A 90 18.94 -32.61 5.24
CA ASN A 90 19.87 -33.37 6.08
C ASN A 90 20.90 -32.46 6.77
N LYS A 91 21.37 -31.39 6.09
CA LYS A 91 22.25 -30.39 6.70
C LYS A 91 21.57 -29.55 7.79
N ILE A 92 20.25 -29.36 7.70
CA ILE A 92 19.47 -28.67 8.74
C ILE A 92 19.29 -29.60 9.94
N ASP A 93 18.96 -30.87 9.71
CA ASP A 93 18.77 -31.85 10.78
C ASP A 93 20.07 -32.09 11.59
N GLU A 94 21.22 -32.12 10.91
CA GLU A 94 22.57 -32.24 11.51
C GLU A 94 22.90 -31.01 12.39
N LEU A 95 22.64 -29.79 11.89
CA LEU A 95 22.80 -28.55 12.67
C LEU A 95 21.85 -28.46 13.88
N VAL A 96 20.63 -29.01 13.77
CA VAL A 96 19.68 -29.06 14.90
C VAL A 96 20.17 -30.01 15.99
N GLN A 97 20.79 -31.14 15.63
CA GLN A 97 21.40 -32.05 16.60
C GLN A 97 22.63 -31.43 17.29
N GLU A 98 23.49 -30.70 16.56
CA GLU A 98 24.60 -29.94 17.18
C GLU A 98 24.06 -28.91 18.20
N ILE A 99 23.05 -28.13 17.84
CA ILE A 99 22.44 -27.14 18.75
C ILE A 99 21.84 -27.79 20.00
N GLN A 100 21.21 -28.96 19.87
CA GLN A 100 20.67 -29.70 21.03
C GLN A 100 21.79 -30.25 21.92
N THR A 101 22.87 -30.77 21.33
CA THR A 101 24.04 -31.28 22.06
C THR A 101 24.73 -30.15 22.84
N ILE A 102 24.96 -29.01 22.18
CA ILE A 102 25.55 -27.81 22.82
C ILE A 102 24.69 -27.34 24.00
N LYS A 103 23.35 -27.30 23.85
CA LYS A 103 22.43 -26.92 24.94
C LYS A 103 22.49 -27.90 26.12
N GLN A 104 22.67 -29.19 25.89
CA GLN A 104 22.83 -30.18 26.97
C GLN A 104 24.18 -30.04 27.69
N THR A 105 25.27 -29.76 26.97
CA THR A 105 26.60 -29.55 27.58
C THR A 105 26.67 -28.24 28.39
N VAL A 106 25.97 -27.18 27.95
CA VAL A 106 25.93 -25.88 28.64
C VAL A 106 24.97 -25.88 29.84
N GLY A 107 23.94 -26.73 29.84
CA GLY A 107 22.91 -26.75 30.89
C GLY A 107 23.26 -27.44 32.21
N SER A 108 24.46 -28.04 32.35
CA SER A 108 24.74 -29.02 33.41
C SER A 108 25.90 -28.67 34.35
N ALA A 109 26.34 -27.41 34.42
CA ALA A 109 27.46 -26.98 35.28
C ALA A 109 27.18 -25.65 36.03
N HIS A 110 27.03 -25.74 37.36
CA HIS A 110 26.92 -24.64 38.33
C HIS A 110 27.37 -25.18 39.72
N PRO A 111 27.75 -24.32 40.69
CA PRO A 111 28.78 -23.27 40.58
C PRO A 111 29.68 -23.17 41.85
N THR A 112 30.94 -22.70 41.75
CA THR A 112 31.70 -22.11 42.91
C THR A 112 33.06 -21.55 42.49
N GLY A 113 33.45 -20.39 43.07
CA GLY A 113 34.86 -20.06 43.34
C GLY A 113 35.46 -18.91 42.51
N ASP A 114 35.77 -17.79 43.18
CA ASP A 114 36.55 -16.67 42.67
C ASP A 114 38.07 -16.96 42.54
N ILE A 115 38.78 -16.07 41.82
CA ILE A 115 40.14 -15.49 42.11
C ILE A 115 41.09 -15.36 40.88
N THR A 116 41.18 -14.10 40.42
CA THR A 116 42.32 -13.33 39.85
C THR A 116 43.28 -13.85 38.75
N ALA A 117 43.40 -13.02 37.69
CA ALA A 117 44.65 -12.48 37.08
C ALA A 117 45.68 -13.43 36.39
N ALA A 118 46.31 -13.11 35.24
CA ALA A 118 46.20 -11.96 34.31
C ALA A 118 46.97 -12.25 32.97
N ARG A 119 46.79 -11.38 31.96
CA ARG A 119 47.61 -11.20 30.71
C ARG A 119 47.54 -12.38 29.70
N LEU A 120 47.57 -12.26 28.37
CA LEU A 120 47.50 -11.24 27.29
C LEU A 120 47.00 -12.03 26.02
N SER A 121 46.48 -11.51 24.89
CA SER A 121 46.30 -10.15 24.33
C SER A 121 45.31 -10.16 23.13
N LYS A 122 44.93 -8.96 22.64
CA LYS A 122 44.41 -8.61 21.28
C LYS A 122 43.02 -9.08 20.79
N GLU A 123 42.19 -8.06 20.47
CA GLU A 123 41.35 -7.87 19.24
C GLU A 123 40.34 -8.98 18.84
N LEU A 124 39.04 -8.72 18.55
CA LEU A 124 38.23 -7.49 18.56
C LEU A 124 36.73 -7.91 18.38
N PRO A 125 35.76 -7.51 19.24
CA PRO A 125 34.33 -7.74 18.98
C PRO A 125 33.59 -6.47 18.53
N LEU A 126 32.67 -6.60 17.57
CA LEU A 126 31.64 -5.59 17.32
C LEU A 126 30.62 -5.56 18.49
N PRO A 127 30.15 -4.37 18.93
CA PRO A 127 29.16 -4.28 19.99
C PRO A 127 27.73 -4.50 19.50
N GLN A 128 26.95 -5.29 20.26
CA GLN A 128 25.48 -5.23 20.23
C GLN A 128 24.98 -4.00 21.01
N PRO A 129 23.76 -3.49 20.70
CA PRO A 129 23.19 -2.34 21.39
C PRO A 129 22.55 -2.74 22.73
N VAL A 130 22.70 -1.89 23.74
CA VAL A 130 21.97 -1.97 25.02
C VAL A 130 21.43 -0.58 25.36
N ILE A 131 20.15 -0.54 25.75
CA ILE A 131 19.43 0.64 26.26
C ILE A 131 19.63 0.71 27.78
N PRO A 132 19.82 1.90 28.35
CA PRO A 132 19.26 2.17 29.68
C PRO A 132 18.51 3.50 29.78
N SER A 133 17.43 3.48 30.58
CA SER A 133 16.70 4.65 31.09
C SER A 133 17.46 5.37 32.22
N PRO A 134 17.06 6.60 32.61
CA PRO A 134 17.86 7.46 33.48
C PRO A 134 17.54 7.31 34.97
N ASP A 135 18.51 7.62 35.84
CA ASP A 135 18.24 8.45 37.03
C ASP A 135 19.49 9.15 37.60
N ALA A 136 19.27 10.10 38.52
CA ALA A 136 20.21 11.10 39.07
C ALA A 136 21.48 10.52 39.76
N THR A 137 22.61 11.23 39.90
CA THR A 137 22.81 12.37 40.83
C THR A 137 24.25 12.94 40.73
N ARG A 138 24.46 14.24 41.02
CA ARG A 138 25.71 14.99 41.41
C ARG A 138 27.09 14.31 41.15
N ALA A 139 28.08 14.99 40.55
CA ALA A 139 28.81 16.08 41.21
C ALA A 139 29.78 16.87 40.29
N SER A 140 30.15 18.06 40.78
CA SER A 140 31.10 19.08 40.29
C SER A 140 32.49 18.66 39.82
N VAL A 141 33.05 19.38 38.84
CA VAL A 141 34.42 19.94 38.88
C VAL A 141 34.45 21.35 38.24
N SER A 142 35.32 22.22 38.75
CA SER A 142 35.42 23.67 38.46
C SER A 142 36.15 24.07 37.16
N ASP A 143 35.76 25.26 36.68
CA ASP A 143 36.57 26.35 36.12
C ASP A 143 37.71 26.09 35.10
N ARG A 144 37.54 26.73 33.93
CA ARG A 144 38.43 27.83 33.55
C ARG A 144 37.76 28.82 32.58
N ALA A 145 37.85 30.11 32.89
CA ALA A 145 37.17 31.19 32.17
C ALA A 145 38.13 32.08 31.37
N ALA A 146 37.68 32.53 30.18
CA ALA A 146 38.04 33.76 29.45
C ALA A 146 37.34 33.71 28.06
N ALA A 147 36.77 34.77 27.48
CA ALA A 147 36.41 36.10 27.98
C ALA A 147 35.20 36.64 27.16
N SER A 148 34.64 37.78 27.58
CA SER A 148 33.34 38.31 27.16
C SER A 148 33.29 38.99 25.76
N GLY A 149 32.10 38.94 25.15
CA GLY A 149 31.67 39.83 24.07
C GLY A 149 30.15 39.72 23.85
N PRO A 150 29.36 40.80 23.89
CA PRO A 150 27.91 40.71 23.73
C PRO A 150 27.53 40.63 22.25
N ARG A 151 26.65 39.68 21.89
CA ARG A 151 25.89 39.75 20.63
C ARG A 151 24.40 39.68 20.91
N THR A 152 23.70 40.55 20.21
CA THR A 152 22.27 40.85 20.31
C THR A 152 21.41 39.64 20.01
N THR A 153 20.27 39.57 20.70
CA THR A 153 19.16 38.68 20.36
C THR A 153 18.53 39.12 19.05
N GLU A 154 18.86 38.45 17.96
CA GLU A 154 18.14 38.55 16.70
C GLU A 154 17.18 37.37 16.57
N THR A 155 15.89 37.69 16.52
CA THR A 155 14.83 36.74 16.18
C THR A 155 14.98 36.38 14.71
N PRO A 156 15.11 35.09 14.31
CA PRO A 156 15.15 34.74 12.90
C PRO A 156 13.76 34.92 12.30
N THR A 157 13.57 36.08 11.66
CA THR A 157 12.45 36.32 10.75
C THR A 157 12.52 35.29 9.62
N THR A 158 11.38 34.74 9.22
CA THR A 158 11.26 33.80 8.11
C THR A 158 11.98 34.33 6.88
N THR A 159 13.07 33.67 6.48
CA THR A 159 13.69 33.90 5.19
C THR A 159 12.76 33.39 4.11
N LEU A 160 11.93 34.29 3.58
CA LEU A 160 11.42 34.16 2.22
C LEU A 160 12.65 33.93 1.32
N ALA A 161 12.66 32.83 0.58
CA ALA A 161 13.68 32.61 -0.44
C ALA A 161 13.62 33.79 -1.42
N GLU A 162 14.77 34.31 -1.83
CA GLU A 162 14.82 35.36 -2.84
C GLU A 162 14.18 34.83 -4.14
N ASP A 163 13.11 35.49 -4.59
CA ASP A 163 12.46 35.18 -5.87
C ASP A 163 13.44 35.47 -7.02
N VAL A 164 14.21 34.46 -7.41
CA VAL A 164 14.81 34.42 -8.75
C VAL A 164 13.64 34.54 -9.73
N PRO A 165 13.61 35.55 -10.63
CA PRO A 165 12.50 35.73 -11.54
C PRO A 165 12.27 34.46 -12.37
N ILE A 166 11.15 33.78 -12.13
CA ILE A 166 10.75 32.61 -12.90
C ILE A 166 10.43 33.11 -14.31
N GLU A 167 11.09 32.56 -15.33
CA GLU A 167 10.77 32.88 -16.72
C GLU A 167 9.32 32.45 -17.01
N PRO A 168 8.52 33.28 -17.70
CA PRO A 168 7.16 32.91 -18.08
C PRO A 168 7.11 31.54 -18.76
N SER A 169 6.11 30.73 -18.42
CA SER A 169 5.99 29.40 -19.00
C SER A 169 5.87 29.47 -20.52
N ARG A 170 6.65 28.65 -21.22
CA ARG A 170 6.50 28.48 -22.67
C ARG A 170 5.27 27.59 -22.93
N PRO A 171 4.43 27.86 -23.96
CA PRO A 171 3.30 27.00 -24.31
C PRO A 171 3.71 25.53 -24.51
N ARG A 172 2.81 24.62 -24.16
CA ARG A 172 3.00 23.16 -24.29
C ARG A 172 1.72 22.50 -24.80
N ALA A 173 1.82 21.27 -25.28
CA ALA A 173 0.67 20.44 -25.62
C ALA A 173 0.85 19.03 -25.07
N LEU A 174 -0.25 18.42 -24.61
CA LEU A 174 -0.33 16.99 -24.30
C LEU A 174 -1.25 16.36 -25.34
N GLY A 175 -0.72 15.47 -26.18
CA GLY A 175 -1.45 14.96 -27.34
C GLY A 175 -1.96 16.10 -28.23
N SER A 176 -3.27 16.16 -28.44
CA SER A 176 -3.95 17.20 -29.23
C SER A 176 -4.35 18.45 -28.44
N GLN A 177 -4.17 18.50 -27.12
CA GLN A 177 -4.64 19.60 -26.27
C GLN A 177 -3.51 20.62 -26.00
N PRO A 178 -3.61 21.86 -26.50
CA PRO A 178 -2.67 22.93 -26.19
C PRO A 178 -2.97 23.58 -24.82
N PHE A 179 -1.91 24.06 -24.18
CA PHE A 179 -1.92 24.83 -22.94
C PHE A 179 -1.05 26.07 -23.13
N THR A 180 -1.59 27.25 -22.79
CA THR A 180 -0.83 28.50 -22.86
C THR A 180 0.19 28.59 -21.72
N GLY A 181 1.18 29.46 -21.84
CA GLY A 181 2.11 29.77 -20.74
C GLY A 181 1.38 30.20 -19.47
N GLU A 182 0.46 31.15 -19.61
CA GLU A 182 -0.34 31.70 -18.50
C GLU A 182 -1.22 30.64 -17.81
N ASP A 183 -1.68 29.63 -18.55
CA ASP A 183 -2.40 28.49 -17.96
C ASP A 183 -1.47 27.60 -17.13
N ILE A 184 -0.28 27.30 -17.66
CA ILE A 184 0.74 26.49 -16.99
C ILE A 184 1.20 27.17 -15.69
N ASP A 185 1.55 28.46 -15.75
CA ASP A 185 1.96 29.25 -14.58
C ASP A 185 0.84 29.30 -13.52
N TYR A 186 -0.41 29.48 -13.96
CA TYR A 186 -1.58 29.44 -13.07
C TYR A 186 -1.75 28.07 -12.39
N TYR A 187 -1.69 26.95 -13.14
CA TYR A 187 -1.87 25.63 -12.57
C TYR A 187 -0.71 25.24 -11.63
N PHE A 188 0.53 25.59 -11.96
CA PHE A 188 1.69 25.39 -11.08
C PHE A 188 1.54 26.19 -9.77
N LYS A 189 1.14 27.46 -9.85
CA LYS A 189 0.85 28.26 -8.64
C LYS A 189 -0.22 27.56 -7.78
N MET A 190 -1.34 27.16 -8.37
CA MET A 190 -2.42 26.51 -7.63
C MET A 190 -2.00 25.19 -6.98
N TYR A 191 -1.14 24.40 -7.63
CA TYR A 191 -0.53 23.20 -7.05
C TYR A 191 0.35 23.52 -5.83
N PHE A 192 1.29 24.46 -5.96
CA PHE A 192 2.22 24.79 -4.87
C PHE A 192 1.55 25.48 -3.68
N GLU A 193 0.47 26.23 -3.91
CA GLU A 193 -0.29 26.92 -2.88
C GLU A 193 -1.20 25.98 -2.09
N HIS A 194 -1.87 25.03 -2.75
CA HIS A 194 -2.96 24.25 -2.12
C HIS A 194 -2.69 22.75 -1.97
N PHE A 195 -1.81 22.15 -2.77
CA PHE A 195 -1.62 20.69 -2.80
C PHE A 195 -0.24 20.27 -2.27
N HIS A 196 0.82 20.96 -2.70
CA HIS A 196 2.20 20.72 -2.24
C HIS A 196 2.37 20.68 -0.71
N PRO A 197 1.69 21.51 0.12
CA PRO A 197 1.83 21.43 1.58
C PRO A 197 1.47 20.07 2.20
N TYR A 198 0.62 19.27 1.55
CA TYR A 198 0.26 17.91 2.01
C TYR A 198 1.24 16.82 1.58
N MET A 199 2.01 17.05 0.51
CA MET A 199 2.98 16.10 -0.05
C MET A 199 4.11 16.85 -0.77
N PRO A 200 5.07 17.42 -0.02
CA PRO A 200 6.06 18.36 -0.53
C PRO A 200 7.22 17.67 -1.27
N ILE A 201 6.93 16.73 -2.16
CA ILE A 201 7.97 15.91 -2.84
C ILE A 201 8.62 16.60 -4.04
N LEU A 202 8.00 17.66 -4.56
CA LEU A 202 8.50 18.42 -5.69
C LEU A 202 9.30 19.64 -5.21
N THR A 203 10.60 19.64 -5.46
CA THR A 203 11.51 20.77 -5.17
C THR A 203 11.48 21.82 -6.28
N GLN A 204 11.43 21.38 -7.55
CA GLN A 204 11.45 22.26 -8.72
C GLN A 204 10.13 23.02 -8.88
N ARG A 205 10.17 24.35 -8.66
CA ARG A 205 9.00 25.25 -8.79
C ARG A 205 8.83 25.84 -10.19
N ASP A 206 9.91 25.93 -10.97
CA ASP A 206 9.90 26.46 -12.33
C ASP A 206 9.22 25.47 -13.30
N PRO A 207 8.13 25.85 -13.99
CA PRO A 207 7.41 24.90 -14.85
C PRO A 207 8.18 24.53 -16.11
N ASN A 208 8.99 25.44 -16.67
CA ASN A 208 9.82 25.15 -17.85
C ASN A 208 10.87 24.09 -17.50
N LYS A 209 11.58 24.26 -16.37
CA LYS A 209 12.56 23.28 -15.88
C LYS A 209 11.89 21.95 -15.49
N CYS A 210 10.71 21.99 -14.87
CA CYS A 210 9.94 20.78 -14.56
C CYS A 210 9.59 19.97 -15.82
N TYR A 211 9.16 20.66 -16.90
CA TYR A 211 8.89 20.02 -18.19
C TYR A 211 10.14 19.40 -18.82
N GLU A 212 11.27 20.13 -18.79
CA GLU A 212 12.55 19.69 -19.34
C GLU A 212 13.13 18.48 -18.56
N SER A 213 12.99 18.45 -17.23
CA SER A 213 13.44 17.33 -16.38
C SER A 213 12.52 16.10 -16.42
N GLY A 214 11.21 16.27 -16.60
CA GLY A 214 10.27 15.14 -16.62
C GLY A 214 8.83 15.52 -16.98
N GLN A 215 8.46 15.33 -18.26
CA GLN A 215 7.13 15.70 -18.79
C GLN A 215 5.97 15.02 -18.04
N VAL A 216 6.09 13.75 -17.65
CA VAL A 216 5.03 13.04 -16.89
C VAL A 216 4.78 13.68 -15.52
N LEU A 217 5.82 14.18 -14.85
CA LEU A 217 5.71 14.91 -13.58
C LEU A 217 5.04 16.25 -13.78
N PHE A 218 5.48 17.02 -14.78
CA PHE A 218 4.88 18.30 -15.17
C PHE A 218 3.36 18.17 -15.43
N TRP A 219 2.94 17.20 -16.25
CA TRP A 219 1.53 16.99 -16.55
C TRP A 219 0.74 16.43 -15.36
N THR A 220 1.39 15.69 -14.45
CA THR A 220 0.79 15.27 -13.17
C THR A 220 0.51 16.46 -12.25
N VAL A 221 1.42 17.43 -12.16
CA VAL A 221 1.23 18.69 -11.40
C VAL A 221 0.01 19.45 -11.93
N ILE A 222 -0.08 19.61 -13.26
CA ILE A 222 -1.23 20.25 -13.90
C ILE A 222 -2.52 19.45 -13.64
N LEU A 223 -2.50 18.13 -13.78
CA LEU A 223 -3.66 17.26 -13.49
C LEU A 223 -4.16 17.45 -12.05
N VAL A 224 -3.27 17.46 -11.06
CA VAL A 224 -3.63 17.65 -9.64
C VAL A 224 -4.28 19.02 -9.41
N ALA A 225 -3.73 20.10 -9.98
CA ALA A 225 -4.33 21.42 -9.90
C ALA A 225 -5.71 21.50 -10.60
N CYS A 226 -5.83 20.88 -11.79
CA CYS A 226 -7.06 20.87 -12.58
C CYS A 226 -8.25 20.19 -11.87
N ARG A 227 -8.02 19.34 -10.85
CA ARG A 227 -9.09 18.77 -10.00
C ARG A 227 -9.97 19.83 -9.33
N ARG A 228 -9.47 21.05 -9.14
CA ARG A 228 -10.18 22.17 -8.48
C ARG A 228 -10.19 23.45 -9.29
N TYR A 229 -9.20 23.63 -10.16
CA TYR A 229 -8.90 24.92 -10.77
C TYR A 229 -8.92 24.90 -12.31
N ALA A 230 -9.37 23.82 -12.96
CA ALA A 230 -9.45 23.76 -14.42
C ALA A 230 -10.28 24.93 -15.00
N LYS A 231 -9.65 25.78 -15.83
CA LYS A 231 -10.31 26.93 -16.46
C LYS A 231 -11.38 26.52 -17.50
N ASN A 232 -11.33 25.28 -17.99
CA ASN A 232 -12.29 24.70 -18.92
C ASN A 232 -12.68 23.29 -18.41
N PRO A 233 -13.98 22.97 -18.25
CA PRO A 233 -14.45 21.66 -17.77
C PRO A 233 -13.91 20.45 -18.55
N GLN A 234 -13.60 20.60 -19.84
CA GLN A 234 -13.09 19.50 -20.68
C GLN A 234 -11.61 19.15 -20.43
N VAL A 235 -10.86 20.03 -19.77
CA VAL A 235 -9.42 19.84 -19.52
C VAL A 235 -9.16 18.70 -18.55
N LEU A 236 -9.94 18.58 -17.47
CA LEU A 236 -9.73 17.52 -16.48
C LEU A 236 -10.00 16.12 -17.04
N PRO A 237 -11.14 15.81 -17.70
CA PRO A 237 -11.35 14.53 -18.36
C PRO A 237 -10.24 14.18 -19.38
N PHE A 238 -9.85 15.14 -20.22
CA PHE A 238 -8.76 14.93 -21.18
C PHE A 238 -7.44 14.56 -20.49
N LEU A 239 -7.05 15.31 -19.45
CA LEU A 239 -5.83 15.04 -18.69
C LEU A 239 -5.87 13.67 -18.01
N LEU A 240 -7.03 13.24 -17.48
CA LEU A 240 -7.16 11.91 -16.86
C LEU A 240 -6.86 10.78 -17.86
N ASP A 241 -7.44 10.83 -19.06
CA ASP A 241 -7.25 9.79 -20.07
C ASP A 241 -5.87 9.82 -20.73
N ALA A 242 -5.30 11.01 -20.92
CA ALA A 242 -3.92 11.15 -21.38
C ALA A 242 -2.94 10.62 -20.32
N MET A 243 -3.04 11.08 -19.07
CA MET A 243 -2.09 10.73 -18.01
C MET A 243 -2.10 9.26 -17.64
N LYS A 244 -3.26 8.58 -17.65
CA LYS A 244 -3.32 7.13 -17.47
C LYS A 244 -2.44 6.43 -18.52
N ARG A 245 -2.63 6.73 -19.81
CA ARG A 245 -1.87 6.10 -20.90
C ARG A 245 -0.37 6.37 -20.79
N GLU A 246 0.02 7.61 -20.53
CA GLU A 246 1.43 7.99 -20.31
C GLU A 246 2.06 7.23 -19.13
N LEU A 247 1.40 7.22 -17.96
CA LEU A 247 1.92 6.55 -16.76
C LEU A 247 2.11 5.05 -16.97
N PHE A 248 1.11 4.36 -17.56
CA PHE A 248 1.23 2.94 -17.86
C PHE A 248 2.27 2.64 -18.96
N SER A 249 2.47 3.54 -19.93
CA SER A 249 3.50 3.39 -20.96
C SER A 249 4.92 3.43 -20.36
N VAL A 250 5.21 4.42 -19.50
CA VAL A 250 6.54 4.61 -18.91
C VAL A 250 6.94 3.47 -17.94
N LEU A 251 5.99 2.65 -17.46
CA LEU A 251 6.32 1.41 -16.73
C LEU A 251 7.12 0.41 -17.59
N SER A 252 7.04 0.51 -18.92
CA SER A 252 7.78 -0.35 -19.86
C SER A 252 9.21 0.14 -20.12
N SER A 253 9.55 1.38 -19.75
CA SER A 253 10.88 1.97 -19.95
C SER A 253 11.70 1.95 -18.66
N LEU A 254 12.73 1.10 -18.62
CA LEU A 254 13.66 0.97 -17.50
C LEU A 254 15.03 1.60 -17.83
N PRO A 255 15.69 2.29 -16.88
CA PRO A 255 15.24 2.56 -15.51
C PRO A 255 14.17 3.68 -15.43
N ILE A 256 13.26 3.54 -14.47
CA ILE A 256 12.25 4.57 -14.18
C ILE A 256 12.94 5.76 -13.49
N SER A 257 12.74 6.97 -14.02
CA SER A 257 13.36 8.20 -13.49
C SER A 257 12.77 8.64 -12.14
N ILE A 258 13.52 9.41 -11.35
CA ILE A 258 13.01 10.02 -10.11
C ILE A 258 11.80 10.93 -10.37
N HIS A 259 11.75 11.61 -11.51
CA HIS A 259 10.61 12.44 -11.90
C HIS A 259 9.35 11.60 -12.15
N THR A 260 9.49 10.46 -12.83
CA THR A 260 8.39 9.50 -13.01
C THR A 260 7.96 8.91 -11.67
N ILE A 261 8.90 8.58 -10.77
CA ILE A 261 8.58 8.12 -9.42
C ILE A 261 7.75 9.17 -8.67
N ASN A 262 8.18 10.44 -8.68
CA ASN A 262 7.44 11.53 -8.06
C ASN A 262 6.05 11.70 -8.68
N ALA A 263 5.92 11.60 -10.00
CA ALA A 263 4.62 11.60 -10.68
C ALA A 263 3.70 10.49 -10.13
N MET A 264 4.21 9.26 -10.02
CA MET A 264 3.46 8.15 -9.45
C MET A 264 3.11 8.38 -7.97
N VAL A 265 4.01 8.92 -7.14
CA VAL A 265 3.71 9.27 -5.72
C VAL A 265 2.61 10.34 -5.63
N LEU A 266 2.62 11.36 -6.50
CA LEU A 266 1.54 12.36 -6.57
C LEU A 266 0.21 11.72 -6.97
N ILE A 267 0.20 10.78 -7.92
CA ILE A 267 -1.02 10.05 -8.30
C ILE A 267 -1.51 9.14 -7.18
N CYS A 268 -0.64 8.45 -6.45
CA CYS A 268 -0.99 7.70 -5.24
C CYS A 268 -1.54 8.62 -4.12
N THR A 269 -1.12 9.90 -4.10
CA THR A 269 -1.60 10.89 -3.13
C THR A 269 -2.95 11.47 -3.55
N TRP A 270 -3.17 11.75 -4.84
CA TRP A 270 -4.41 12.28 -5.40
C TRP A 270 -4.92 11.39 -6.54
N ALA A 271 -5.39 10.19 -6.16
CA ALA A 271 -5.87 9.16 -7.09
C ALA A 271 -6.90 9.68 -8.10
N PHE A 272 -6.94 9.07 -9.28
CA PHE A 272 -7.87 9.43 -10.37
C PHE A 272 -9.33 9.48 -9.85
N PRO A 273 -10.12 10.52 -10.16
CA PRO A 273 -11.46 10.67 -9.57
C PRO A 273 -12.43 9.52 -9.93
N ASP A 274 -12.28 8.93 -11.11
CA ASP A 274 -13.06 7.77 -11.58
C ASP A 274 -12.64 6.43 -10.95
N VAL A 275 -11.71 6.44 -9.98
CA VAL A 275 -11.23 5.22 -9.33
C VAL A 275 -12.36 4.47 -8.59
N ARG A 276 -12.40 3.16 -8.82
CA ARG A 276 -13.26 2.17 -8.17
C ARG A 276 -12.39 1.27 -7.29
N PHE A 277 -12.96 0.67 -6.24
CA PHE A 277 -12.18 -0.17 -5.31
C PHE A 277 -11.50 -1.36 -6.02
N VAL A 278 -12.12 -1.86 -7.09
CA VAL A 278 -11.64 -2.98 -7.91
C VAL A 278 -10.55 -2.62 -8.92
N ASN A 279 -10.44 -1.34 -9.33
CA ASN A 279 -9.54 -0.90 -10.40
C ASN A 279 -8.47 0.13 -9.96
N ASP A 280 -8.36 0.39 -8.66
CA ASP A 280 -7.39 1.32 -8.09
C ASP A 280 -5.93 0.85 -8.34
N PRO A 281 -5.15 1.57 -9.17
CA PRO A 281 -3.79 1.17 -9.49
C PRO A 281 -2.80 1.48 -8.36
N THR A 282 -3.21 2.17 -7.29
CA THR A 282 -2.31 2.72 -6.27
C THR A 282 -1.41 1.65 -5.64
N CYS A 283 -1.94 0.47 -5.29
CA CYS A 283 -1.13 -0.61 -4.72
C CYS A 283 -0.12 -1.21 -5.71
N MET A 284 -0.46 -1.26 -7.01
CA MET A 284 0.48 -1.65 -8.04
C MET A 284 1.58 -0.59 -8.20
N PHE A 285 1.19 0.69 -8.23
CA PHE A 285 2.13 1.80 -8.30
C PHE A 285 3.07 1.87 -7.10
N THR A 286 2.61 1.65 -5.85
CA THR A 286 3.53 1.61 -4.69
C THR A 286 4.55 0.48 -4.80
N GLY A 287 4.16 -0.69 -5.31
CA GLY A 287 5.10 -1.79 -5.61
C GLY A 287 6.15 -1.44 -6.68
N VAL A 288 5.75 -0.71 -7.74
CA VAL A 288 6.68 -0.23 -8.76
C VAL A 288 7.61 0.86 -8.19
N ILE A 289 7.06 1.86 -7.51
CA ILE A 289 7.82 2.94 -6.86
C ILE A 289 8.87 2.36 -5.91
N MET A 290 8.51 1.35 -5.11
CA MET A 290 9.44 0.68 -4.21
C MET A 290 10.66 0.15 -4.95
N ASN A 291 10.43 -0.68 -5.97
CA ASN A 291 11.51 -1.34 -6.72
C ASN A 291 12.36 -0.31 -7.49
N ALA A 292 11.73 0.68 -8.12
CA ALA A 292 12.43 1.76 -8.81
C ALA A 292 13.29 2.59 -7.85
N SER A 293 12.74 2.99 -6.70
CA SER A 293 13.45 3.75 -5.66
C SER A 293 14.65 2.99 -5.11
N LEU A 294 14.50 1.67 -4.89
CA LEU A 294 15.58 0.80 -4.41
C LEU A 294 16.70 0.62 -5.45
N LEU A 295 16.36 0.52 -6.74
CA LEU A 295 17.33 0.46 -7.85
C LEU A 295 18.09 1.78 -8.04
N LEU A 296 17.44 2.92 -7.79
CA LEU A 296 18.07 4.25 -7.80
C LEU A 296 18.85 4.57 -6.52
N GLY A 297 18.70 3.78 -5.46
CA GLY A 297 19.37 4.02 -4.18
C GLY A 297 18.74 5.13 -3.31
N LEU A 298 17.50 5.56 -3.60
CA LEU A 298 16.84 6.67 -2.89
C LEU A 298 16.73 6.44 -1.38
N GLN A 299 16.57 5.17 -0.97
CA GLN A 299 16.56 4.74 0.43
C GLN A 299 17.85 5.11 1.18
N ALA A 300 18.97 5.33 0.49
CA ALA A 300 20.23 5.78 1.09
C ALA A 300 20.30 7.29 1.36
N GLY A 301 19.30 8.08 0.90
CA GLY A 301 19.26 9.53 1.06
C GLY A 301 20.35 10.27 0.27
N LYS A 302 20.87 9.66 -0.79
CA LYS A 302 22.01 10.18 -1.58
C LYS A 302 21.67 10.26 -3.05
N GLY A 303 21.75 11.46 -3.61
CA GLY A 303 21.37 11.77 -4.99
C GLY A 303 22.26 11.13 -6.04
N SER A 304 23.57 11.14 -5.79
CA SER A 304 24.59 10.54 -6.67
C SER A 304 25.34 9.42 -5.94
N ASN A 305 24.65 8.34 -5.58
CA ASN A 305 25.26 7.20 -4.91
C ASN A 305 26.00 6.28 -5.90
N PRO A 306 27.35 6.13 -5.82
CA PRO A 306 28.10 5.32 -6.79
C PRO A 306 27.70 3.83 -6.77
N ALA A 307 27.21 3.31 -5.64
CA ALA A 307 26.79 1.92 -5.52
C ALA A 307 25.49 1.58 -6.29
N PHE A 308 24.73 2.59 -6.72
CA PHE A 308 23.48 2.45 -7.48
C PHE A 308 23.58 3.08 -8.88
N SER A 309 24.79 3.43 -9.32
CA SER A 309 25.08 3.89 -10.67
C SER A 309 25.51 2.72 -11.55
N PHE A 310 24.93 2.55 -12.73
CA PHE A 310 25.16 1.37 -13.58
C PHE A 310 25.21 1.72 -15.07
N GLY A 311 26.27 1.26 -15.74
CA GLY A 311 26.50 1.58 -17.16
C GLY A 311 26.56 3.09 -17.38
N GLY A 312 25.77 3.59 -18.34
CA GLY A 312 25.61 5.02 -18.60
C GLY A 312 24.66 5.76 -17.63
N PHE A 313 23.97 5.05 -16.72
CA PHE A 313 23.09 5.67 -15.74
C PHE A 313 23.88 6.16 -14.53
N GLN A 314 23.84 7.47 -14.30
CA GLN A 314 24.40 8.16 -13.14
C GLN A 314 23.28 8.98 -12.49
N GLY A 315 23.14 8.92 -11.16
CA GLY A 315 22.12 9.67 -10.43
C GLY A 315 22.37 11.18 -10.52
N SER A 316 21.54 11.88 -11.30
CA SER A 316 21.62 13.33 -11.57
C SER A 316 20.59 14.13 -10.76
N PHE A 317 20.29 13.70 -9.54
CA PHE A 317 19.36 14.34 -8.63
C PHE A 317 20.07 14.64 -7.31
N THR A 318 19.49 15.53 -6.51
CA THR A 318 20.06 16.01 -5.24
C THR A 318 19.76 15.05 -4.09
N ASP A 319 20.53 15.18 -3.00
CA ASP A 319 20.20 14.51 -1.74
C ASP A 319 18.82 14.93 -1.21
N GLU A 320 18.41 16.19 -1.43
CA GLU A 320 17.10 16.72 -1.06
C GLU A 320 15.97 15.99 -1.80
N GLU A 321 16.05 15.89 -3.13
CA GLU A 321 15.08 15.15 -3.94
C GLU A 321 15.02 13.67 -3.56
N ALA A 322 16.17 13.04 -3.28
CA ALA A 322 16.22 11.65 -2.84
C ALA A 322 15.49 11.42 -1.51
N HIS A 323 15.69 12.29 -0.51
CA HIS A 323 15.01 12.20 0.78
C HIS A 323 13.51 12.47 0.64
N TYR A 324 13.10 13.52 -0.08
CA TYR A 324 11.69 13.86 -0.27
C TYR A 324 10.93 12.77 -1.03
N THR A 325 11.49 12.26 -2.12
CA THR A 325 10.90 11.16 -2.90
C THR A 325 10.76 9.90 -2.04
N TRP A 326 11.80 9.51 -1.31
CA TRP A 326 11.75 8.34 -0.43
C TRP A 326 10.76 8.53 0.72
N ALA A 327 10.73 9.70 1.37
CA ALA A 327 9.78 10.01 2.43
C ALA A 327 8.32 9.99 1.93
N GLY A 328 8.04 10.61 0.78
CA GLY A 328 6.72 10.60 0.16
C GLY A 328 6.26 9.19 -0.23
N TYR A 329 7.15 8.37 -0.80
CA TYR A 329 6.89 6.95 -1.04
C TYR A 329 6.47 6.22 0.24
N ASN A 330 7.20 6.41 1.36
CA ASN A 330 6.89 5.73 2.62
C ASN A 330 5.51 6.11 3.18
N VAL A 331 5.09 7.37 3.02
CA VAL A 331 3.72 7.80 3.35
C VAL A 331 2.70 7.07 2.48
N VAL A 332 2.82 7.15 1.14
CA VAL A 332 1.80 6.54 0.26
C VAL A 332 1.77 5.03 0.37
N ALA A 333 2.91 4.36 0.57
CA ALA A 333 2.99 2.91 0.76
C ALA A 333 2.23 2.45 2.01
N GLN A 334 2.51 3.06 3.17
CA GLN A 334 1.81 2.72 4.41
C GLN A 334 0.30 2.97 4.28
N ARG A 335 -0.09 4.14 3.78
CA ARG A 335 -1.50 4.51 3.65
C ARG A 335 -2.25 3.58 2.69
N SER A 336 -1.64 3.21 1.56
CA SER A 336 -2.26 2.33 0.57
C SER A 336 -2.45 0.90 1.07
N SER A 337 -1.44 0.36 1.78
CA SER A 337 -1.59 -0.94 2.48
C SER A 337 -2.76 -0.89 3.47
N HIS A 338 -2.83 0.16 4.31
CA HIS A 338 -3.92 0.33 5.28
C HIS A 338 -5.30 0.32 4.61
N TYR A 339 -5.59 1.25 3.70
CA TYR A 339 -6.97 1.44 3.22
C TYR A 339 -7.47 0.37 2.23
N MET A 340 -6.57 -0.47 1.69
CA MET A 340 -6.93 -1.63 0.88
C MET A 340 -6.99 -2.94 1.67
N GLY A 341 -6.50 -2.94 2.92
CA GLY A 341 -6.41 -4.14 3.72
C GLY A 341 -5.35 -5.10 3.22
N LEU A 342 -4.18 -4.57 2.83
CA LEU A 342 -3.00 -5.35 2.45
C LEU A 342 -1.96 -5.29 3.56
N PRO A 343 -1.12 -6.32 3.73
CA PRO A 343 -0.01 -6.25 4.66
C PRO A 343 0.93 -5.08 4.29
N PRO A 344 1.55 -4.42 5.26
CA PRO A 344 2.50 -3.34 5.01
C PRO A 344 3.78 -3.86 4.34
N LEU A 345 4.31 -3.12 3.36
CA LEU A 345 5.54 -3.47 2.65
C LEU A 345 6.76 -3.50 3.60
N GLY A 346 7.73 -4.37 3.33
CA GLY A 346 8.89 -4.56 4.21
C GLY A 346 9.88 -3.37 4.21
N ASN A 347 10.38 -3.01 5.39
CA ASN A 347 11.48 -2.05 5.61
C ASN A 347 11.31 -0.64 5.00
N LEU A 348 10.10 -0.08 5.11
CA LEU A 348 9.77 1.30 4.73
C LEU A 348 10.59 2.34 5.53
N PHE A 349 10.33 2.44 6.83
CA PHE A 349 10.85 3.51 7.70
C PHE A 349 12.27 3.21 8.18
N ASN A 350 13.26 3.56 7.36
CA ASN A 350 14.68 3.37 7.63
C ASN A 350 15.37 4.64 8.19
N GLN A 351 16.69 4.57 8.41
CA GLN A 351 17.47 5.68 8.97
C GLN A 351 17.36 7.00 8.18
N THR A 352 17.21 6.93 6.86
CA THR A 352 17.00 8.12 6.01
C THR A 352 15.71 8.83 6.38
N VAL A 353 14.61 8.10 6.59
CA VAL A 353 13.34 8.68 7.07
C VAL A 353 13.46 9.18 8.51
N GLN A 354 14.21 8.47 9.37
CA GLN A 354 14.47 8.94 10.74
C GLN A 354 15.25 10.27 10.76
N ASN A 355 16.22 10.46 9.86
CA ASN A 355 16.94 11.73 9.74
C ASN A 355 16.01 12.89 9.34
N VAL A 356 15.03 12.65 8.46
CA VAL A 356 13.99 13.63 8.12
C VAL A 356 13.14 13.98 9.33
N ILE A 357 12.62 12.96 10.03
CA ILE A 357 11.79 13.12 11.23
C ILE A 357 12.54 13.90 12.32
N ASP A 358 13.81 13.56 12.58
CA ASP A 358 14.66 14.22 13.57
C ASP A 358 15.07 15.65 13.16
N GLY A 359 14.92 16.02 11.88
CA GLY A 359 15.42 17.30 11.35
C GLY A 359 16.94 17.34 11.23
N LYS A 360 17.57 16.18 11.02
CA LYS A 360 19.01 15.98 10.82
C LYS A 360 19.43 16.00 9.34
N THR A 361 18.55 16.49 8.45
CA THR A 361 18.84 16.70 7.03
C THR A 361 19.61 18.01 6.80
N PRO A 362 20.46 18.11 5.77
CA PRO A 362 21.21 19.35 5.47
C PRO A 362 20.35 20.45 4.83
N PHE A 363 19.09 20.15 4.48
CA PHE A 363 18.08 21.05 3.93
C PHE A 363 16.85 21.10 4.86
N HIS A 364 16.07 22.17 4.74
CA HIS A 364 14.86 22.37 5.55
C HIS A 364 13.72 21.45 5.11
N VAL A 365 13.09 20.77 6.08
CA VAL A 365 11.88 19.97 5.86
C VAL A 365 10.73 20.53 6.70
N PRO A 366 9.55 20.82 6.10
CA PRO A 366 8.38 21.32 6.83
C PRO A 366 8.05 20.50 8.06
N SER A 367 7.76 21.19 9.16
CA SER A 367 7.41 20.59 10.46
C SER A 367 6.20 19.65 10.37
N SER A 368 5.20 20.01 9.57
CA SER A 368 3.99 19.21 9.32
C SER A 368 4.30 17.90 8.59
N PHE A 369 5.17 17.93 7.57
CA PHE A 369 5.59 16.72 6.86
C PHE A 369 6.41 15.79 7.77
N ARG A 370 7.23 16.35 8.68
CA ARG A 370 7.94 15.56 9.71
C ARG A 370 6.97 14.86 10.68
N VAL A 371 5.87 15.52 11.08
CA VAL A 371 4.82 14.88 11.91
C VAL A 371 4.04 13.83 11.13
N LEU A 372 3.67 14.11 9.87
CA LEU A 372 3.03 13.12 9.01
C LEU A 372 3.88 11.85 8.91
N LEU A 373 5.20 11.97 8.75
CA LEU A 373 6.14 10.85 8.71
C LEU A 373 6.23 10.08 10.04
N GLU A 374 6.28 10.75 11.19
CA GLU A 374 6.30 10.05 12.49
C GLU A 374 4.96 9.33 12.75
N CYS A 375 3.83 9.96 12.39
CA CYS A 375 2.51 9.32 12.39
C CYS A 375 2.49 8.07 11.50
N GLN A 376 3.00 8.14 10.26
CA GLN A 376 3.03 6.98 9.37
C GLN A 376 4.02 5.90 9.81
N LYS A 377 5.16 6.27 10.40
CA LYS A 377 6.11 5.33 11.02
C LYS A 377 5.46 4.54 12.14
N TYR A 378 4.64 5.19 12.97
CA TYR A 378 3.88 4.49 13.99
C TYR A 378 2.76 3.62 13.42
N ALA A 379 1.94 4.15 12.50
CA ALA A 379 0.89 3.39 11.81
C ALA A 379 1.45 2.12 11.13
N HIS A 380 2.66 2.22 10.57
CA HIS A 380 3.40 1.09 10.00
C HIS A 380 3.81 0.04 11.04
N ARG A 381 4.31 0.46 12.20
CA ARG A 381 4.58 -0.46 13.32
C ARG A 381 3.30 -1.17 13.77
N ALA A 382 2.22 -0.42 14.00
CA ALA A 382 0.92 -0.96 14.37
C ALA A 382 0.38 -1.95 13.32
N SER A 383 0.41 -1.58 12.04
CA SER A 383 0.01 -2.44 10.91
C SER A 383 0.81 -3.75 10.86
N LYS A 384 2.12 -3.72 11.12
CA LYS A 384 2.96 -4.93 11.17
C LYS A 384 2.62 -5.83 12.36
N THR A 385 2.40 -5.26 13.54
CA THR A 385 1.95 -6.02 14.72
C THR A 385 0.60 -6.67 14.47
N MET A 386 -0.34 -5.92 13.89
CA MET A 386 -1.68 -6.43 13.58
C MET A 386 -1.68 -7.48 12.48
N ALA A 387 -0.79 -7.35 11.49
CA ALA A 387 -0.60 -8.38 10.47
C ALA A 387 -0.15 -9.72 11.10
N ALA A 388 0.87 -9.69 11.96
CA ALA A 388 1.33 -10.90 12.66
C ALA A 388 0.23 -11.53 13.54
N CYS A 389 -0.57 -10.73 14.26
CA CYS A 389 -1.70 -11.26 15.05
C CYS A 389 -2.77 -11.95 14.18
N LEU A 390 -3.08 -11.38 13.00
CA LEU A 390 -4.12 -11.89 12.10
C LEU A 390 -3.64 -13.00 11.14
N GLU A 391 -2.33 -13.22 11.03
CA GLU A 391 -1.75 -14.44 10.46
C GLU A 391 -1.91 -15.65 11.40
N GLU A 392 -1.83 -15.44 12.72
CA GLU A 392 -1.94 -16.51 13.74
C GLU A 392 -3.38 -16.76 14.23
N SER A 393 -4.30 -15.82 14.02
CA SER A 393 -5.66 -15.90 14.60
C SER A 393 -6.70 -15.09 13.82
N GLU A 394 -7.99 -15.41 13.99
CA GLU A 394 -9.09 -14.74 13.27
C GLU A 394 -9.48 -13.36 13.85
N GLY A 395 -8.78 -12.88 14.89
CA GLY A 395 -9.07 -11.61 15.53
C GLY A 395 -7.87 -11.04 16.31
N VAL A 396 -8.09 -9.95 17.03
CA VAL A 396 -7.05 -9.24 17.79
C VAL A 396 -7.43 -9.15 19.27
N SER A 397 -6.43 -9.34 20.14
CA SER A 397 -6.61 -9.11 21.58
C SER A 397 -6.77 -7.63 21.87
N SER A 398 -7.84 -7.26 22.58
CA SER A 398 -8.08 -5.87 23.00
C SER A 398 -6.93 -5.27 23.83
N TYR A 399 -6.13 -6.10 24.51
CA TYR A 399 -4.92 -5.68 25.21
C TYR A 399 -3.84 -5.17 24.25
N ILE A 400 -3.63 -5.83 23.10
CA ILE A 400 -2.65 -5.42 22.09
C ILE A 400 -3.09 -4.09 21.45
N VAL A 401 -4.39 -3.95 21.15
CA VAL A 401 -4.94 -2.69 20.64
C VAL A 401 -4.75 -1.56 21.67
N GLN A 402 -5.07 -1.80 22.94
CA GLN A 402 -4.88 -0.82 24.01
C GLN A 402 -3.40 -0.45 24.19
N GLN A 403 -2.48 -1.42 24.19
CA GLN A 403 -1.05 -1.14 24.29
C GLN A 403 -0.55 -0.26 23.13
N LEU A 404 -1.10 -0.43 21.92
CA LEU A 404 -0.78 0.46 20.80
C LEU A 404 -1.45 1.84 20.92
N GLU A 405 -2.63 1.96 21.54
CA GLU A 405 -3.15 3.29 21.90
C GLU A 405 -2.23 3.97 22.92
N ASP A 406 -1.85 3.29 24.00
CA ASP A 406 -1.02 3.84 25.08
C ASP A 406 0.38 4.24 24.57
N ASP A 407 1.02 3.40 23.75
CA ASP A 407 2.28 3.72 23.05
C ASP A 407 2.13 4.95 22.12
N PHE A 408 0.99 5.06 21.41
CA PHE A 408 0.76 6.17 20.48
C PHE A 408 0.40 7.48 21.20
N ASP A 409 -0.32 7.40 22.31
CA ASP A 409 -0.71 8.56 23.12
C ASP A 409 0.52 9.31 23.67
N ASN A 410 1.62 8.60 23.95
CA ASN A 410 2.91 9.20 24.26
C ASN A 410 3.48 10.02 23.08
N ILE A 411 3.43 9.48 21.85
CA ILE A 411 3.90 10.17 20.63
C ILE A 411 3.00 11.36 20.31
N ARG A 412 1.67 11.21 20.43
CA ARG A 412 0.71 12.33 20.31
C ARG A 412 0.99 13.40 21.35
N GLY A 413 1.38 12.99 22.57
CA GLY A 413 1.86 13.88 23.63
C GLY A 413 3.05 14.73 23.19
N LEU A 414 4.07 14.14 22.58
CA LEU A 414 5.23 14.87 22.03
C LEU A 414 4.83 15.83 20.90
N ILE A 415 4.05 15.37 19.92
CA ILE A 415 3.54 16.18 18.79
C ILE A 415 2.79 17.43 19.28
N CYS A 416 2.02 17.29 20.37
CA CYS A 416 1.24 18.37 20.97
C CYS A 416 2.01 19.24 21.99
N SER A 417 3.11 18.76 22.57
CA SER A 417 3.84 19.47 23.65
C SER A 417 5.11 20.18 23.17
N GLU A 418 5.97 19.55 22.35
CA GLU A 418 7.17 20.19 21.79
C GLU A 418 6.83 21.39 20.89
N ARG A 419 5.58 21.49 20.44
CA ARG A 419 5.11 22.45 19.44
C ARG A 419 3.91 23.26 19.90
N ALA A 420 3.53 23.28 21.18
CA ALA A 420 2.23 23.81 21.63
C ALA A 420 1.85 25.23 21.14
N ALA A 421 2.82 26.10 20.82
CA ALA A 421 2.60 27.43 20.23
C ALA A 421 2.53 27.47 18.68
N THR A 422 2.89 26.37 18.01
CA THR A 422 3.03 26.21 16.54
C THR A 422 2.42 24.91 16.00
N THR A 423 1.78 24.06 16.81
CA THR A 423 1.14 22.81 16.36
C THR A 423 -0.09 23.15 15.52
N ASP A 424 0.09 23.05 14.21
CA ASP A 424 -0.97 23.15 13.20
C ASP A 424 -2.15 22.21 13.56
N ASN A 425 -3.37 22.64 13.24
CA ASN A 425 -4.56 21.79 13.33
C ASN A 425 -4.39 20.54 12.44
N MET A 426 -3.62 20.62 11.36
CA MET A 426 -3.24 19.49 10.50
C MET A 426 -2.41 18.42 11.23
N ASP A 427 -1.47 18.80 12.10
CA ASP A 427 -0.63 17.86 12.87
C ASP A 427 -1.49 17.03 13.83
N LYS A 428 -2.42 17.69 14.54
CA LYS A 428 -3.38 17.05 15.46
C LYS A 428 -4.32 16.11 14.70
N PHE A 429 -4.81 16.54 13.54
CA PHE A 429 -5.68 15.74 12.69
C PHE A 429 -4.97 14.47 12.16
N ASN A 430 -3.74 14.59 11.67
CA ASN A 430 -2.93 13.43 11.24
C ASN A 430 -2.72 12.43 12.38
N ALA A 431 -2.46 12.89 13.60
CA ALA A 431 -2.37 12.01 14.76
C ALA A 431 -3.73 11.32 15.08
N LEU A 432 -4.83 12.06 15.01
CA LEU A 432 -6.18 11.52 15.23
C LEU A 432 -6.56 10.44 14.19
N LEU A 433 -6.11 10.57 12.94
CA LEU A 433 -6.31 9.53 11.91
C LEU A 433 -5.58 8.21 12.26
N VAL A 434 -4.38 8.28 12.83
CA VAL A 434 -3.63 7.09 13.27
C VAL A 434 -4.28 6.45 14.50
N GLN A 435 -4.81 7.25 15.43
CA GLN A 435 -5.59 6.74 16.56
C GLN A 435 -6.85 5.99 16.09
N LEU A 436 -7.58 6.54 15.12
CA LEU A 436 -8.74 5.86 14.53
C LEU A 436 -8.33 4.55 13.84
N GLU A 437 -7.20 4.54 13.12
CA GLU A 437 -6.62 3.35 12.49
C GLU A 437 -6.34 2.23 13.51
N ILE A 438 -5.71 2.55 14.65
CA ILE A 438 -5.50 1.59 15.76
C ILE A 438 -6.84 1.09 16.31
N GLN A 439 -7.80 1.99 16.54
CA GLN A 439 -9.10 1.65 17.11
C GLN A 439 -9.99 0.80 16.19
N THR A 440 -9.73 0.75 14.87
CA THR A 440 -10.47 -0.16 13.95
C THR A 440 -10.36 -1.62 14.37
N TYR A 441 -9.23 -2.02 14.97
CA TYR A 441 -9.00 -3.39 15.41
C TYR A 441 -9.83 -3.79 16.64
N TYR A 442 -10.43 -2.85 17.37
CA TYR A 442 -11.44 -3.19 18.39
C TYR A 442 -12.72 -3.80 17.79
N LEU A 443 -13.00 -3.58 16.50
CA LEU A 443 -14.13 -4.20 15.80
C LEU A 443 -13.76 -5.61 15.27
N ILE A 444 -12.53 -6.08 15.48
CA ILE A 444 -12.03 -7.39 15.04
C ILE A 444 -11.55 -8.19 16.28
N PRO A 445 -12.41 -8.50 17.26
CA PRO A 445 -11.98 -9.12 18.51
C PRO A 445 -11.67 -10.62 18.37
N LEU A 446 -10.73 -11.13 19.17
CA LEU A 446 -10.53 -12.57 19.35
C LEU A 446 -11.78 -13.26 19.94
N PRO A 447 -12.13 -14.49 19.50
CA PRO A 447 -13.20 -15.28 20.10
C PRO A 447 -13.08 -15.41 21.63
N GLY A 448 -14.22 -15.33 22.33
CA GLY A 448 -14.25 -15.35 23.81
C GLY A 448 -13.95 -14.00 24.47
N TYR A 449 -14.04 -12.89 23.73
CA TYR A 449 -13.94 -11.53 24.27
C TYR A 449 -14.99 -11.23 25.36
N ASN A 450 -14.69 -10.24 26.20
CA ASN A 450 -15.65 -9.70 27.17
C ASN A 450 -16.58 -8.68 26.47
N PRO A 451 -17.91 -8.91 26.39
CA PRO A 451 -18.83 -8.04 25.65
C PRO A 451 -18.89 -6.60 26.16
N GLU A 452 -18.85 -6.40 27.48
CA GLU A 452 -18.87 -5.06 28.08
C GLU A 452 -17.57 -4.28 27.80
N ALA A 453 -16.43 -4.96 27.76
CA ALA A 453 -15.16 -4.36 27.35
C ALA A 453 -15.17 -4.01 25.85
N LEU A 454 -15.66 -4.92 25.01
CA LEU A 454 -15.84 -4.68 23.57
C LEU A 454 -16.73 -3.46 23.32
N LYS A 455 -17.89 -3.39 23.98
CA LYS A 455 -18.84 -2.28 23.87
C LYS A 455 -18.20 -0.95 24.25
N ARG A 456 -17.49 -0.87 25.38
CA ARG A 456 -16.76 0.35 25.77
C ARG A 456 -15.72 0.76 24.73
N ASN A 457 -14.94 -0.19 24.21
CA ASN A 457 -13.88 0.11 23.24
C ASN A 457 -14.43 0.55 21.88
N ILE A 458 -15.50 -0.07 21.38
CA ILE A 458 -16.13 0.36 20.13
C ILE A 458 -16.84 1.72 20.30
N LEU A 459 -17.42 2.04 21.46
CA LEU A 459 -17.97 3.38 21.72
C LEU A 459 -16.87 4.46 21.84
N ARG A 460 -15.66 4.11 22.30
CA ARG A 460 -14.47 4.99 22.17
C ARG A 460 -14.12 5.21 20.70
N ALA A 461 -14.03 4.14 19.90
CA ALA A 461 -13.76 4.22 18.45
C ALA A 461 -14.80 5.07 17.70
N TYR A 462 -16.08 4.93 18.05
CA TYR A 462 -17.17 5.77 17.54
C TYR A 462 -16.96 7.26 17.88
N THR A 463 -16.58 7.57 19.12
CA THR A 463 -16.31 8.95 19.55
C THR A 463 -15.14 9.57 18.79
N THR A 464 -14.07 8.80 18.56
CA THR A 464 -12.94 9.21 17.70
C THR A 464 -13.37 9.41 16.25
N ALA A 465 -14.21 8.53 15.71
CA ALA A 465 -14.75 8.69 14.35
C ALA A 465 -15.56 9.98 14.19
N GLN A 466 -16.39 10.33 15.18
CA GLN A 466 -17.09 11.62 15.22
C GLN A 466 -16.12 12.81 15.28
N ALA A 467 -15.05 12.70 16.06
CA ALA A 467 -14.01 13.72 16.14
C ALA A 467 -13.29 13.91 14.80
N VAL A 468 -12.90 12.82 14.13
CA VAL A 468 -12.27 12.83 12.80
C VAL A 468 -13.14 13.56 11.77
N LEU A 469 -14.45 13.28 11.69
CA LEU A 469 -15.33 13.98 10.75
C LEU A 469 -15.50 15.47 11.08
N ARG A 470 -15.64 15.82 12.37
CA ARG A 470 -15.79 17.21 12.82
C ARG A 470 -14.52 18.02 12.55
N ASP A 471 -13.35 17.46 12.85
CA ASP A 471 -12.08 18.17 12.74
C ASP A 471 -11.69 18.35 11.26
N ALA A 472 -12.03 17.39 10.39
CA ALA A 472 -11.92 17.55 8.94
C ALA A 472 -12.82 18.67 8.38
N LEU A 473 -14.06 18.79 8.87
CA LEU A 473 -14.95 19.91 8.51
C LEU A 473 -14.44 21.25 9.04
N SER A 474 -13.87 21.29 10.24
CA SER A 474 -13.24 22.49 10.81
C SER A 474 -12.01 22.95 10.00
N LEU A 475 -11.18 22.00 9.54
CA LEU A 475 -10.08 22.28 8.61
C LEU A 475 -10.57 22.77 7.24
N ASP A 476 -11.73 22.27 6.79
CA ASP A 476 -12.35 22.71 5.53
C ASP A 476 -12.92 24.13 5.61
N ASP A 477 -13.61 24.45 6.70
CA ASP A 477 -14.13 25.80 6.95
C ASP A 477 -13.00 26.83 7.16
N GLN A 478 -11.81 26.40 7.61
CA GLN A 478 -10.62 27.26 7.79
C GLN A 478 -9.77 27.44 6.52
N GLY A 479 -9.62 26.39 5.69
CA GLY A 479 -8.64 26.37 4.60
C GLY A 479 -9.01 25.53 3.38
N GLY A 480 -10.26 25.06 3.26
CA GLY A 480 -10.71 24.27 2.11
C GLY A 480 -10.16 22.83 2.05
N PHE A 481 -9.69 22.29 3.18
CA PHE A 481 -9.07 20.97 3.29
C PHE A 481 -9.75 19.86 2.48
N LEU A 482 -11.08 19.72 2.49
CA LEU A 482 -11.76 18.62 1.79
C LEU A 482 -11.67 18.75 0.26
N LYS A 483 -11.43 19.97 -0.25
CA LYS A 483 -11.14 20.19 -1.67
C LYS A 483 -9.74 19.68 -2.01
N HIS A 484 -8.74 19.94 -1.18
CA HIS A 484 -7.33 19.67 -1.53
C HIS A 484 -6.75 18.38 -0.95
N MET A 485 -7.46 17.72 -0.03
CA MET A 485 -6.94 16.60 0.73
C MET A 485 -6.40 15.44 -0.13
N PRO A 486 -5.36 14.75 0.36
CA PRO A 486 -4.95 13.46 -0.19
C PRO A 486 -6.07 12.41 -0.15
N HIS A 487 -6.11 11.55 -1.17
CA HIS A 487 -7.07 10.44 -1.26
C HIS A 487 -7.01 9.53 -0.02
N PHE A 488 -5.83 9.29 0.54
CA PHE A 488 -5.69 8.49 1.76
C PHE A 488 -6.34 9.13 2.99
N ALA A 489 -6.49 10.46 3.05
CA ALA A 489 -7.20 11.12 4.14
C ALA A 489 -8.71 10.88 3.96
N PHE A 490 -9.22 11.04 2.74
CA PHE A 490 -10.59 10.70 2.38
C PHE A 490 -10.94 9.23 2.68
N ARG A 491 -10.02 8.29 2.45
CA ARG A 491 -10.19 6.87 2.80
C ARG A 491 -10.27 6.63 4.32
N SER A 492 -9.57 7.38 5.17
CA SER A 492 -9.79 7.31 6.63
C SER A 492 -11.08 8.01 7.07
N LEU A 493 -11.52 9.06 6.37
CA LEU A 493 -12.85 9.65 6.60
C LEU A 493 -13.94 8.62 6.31
N LEU A 494 -13.82 7.85 5.21
CA LEU A 494 -14.70 6.70 4.95
C LEU A 494 -14.67 5.68 6.11
N SER A 495 -13.50 5.29 6.62
CA SER A 495 -13.41 4.40 7.79
C SER A 495 -14.16 4.94 9.01
N ALA A 496 -14.08 6.25 9.28
CA ALA A 496 -14.84 6.91 10.34
C ALA A 496 -16.36 6.79 10.12
N MET A 497 -16.83 7.07 8.90
CA MET A 497 -18.25 6.96 8.54
C MET A 497 -18.78 5.52 8.64
N CYS A 498 -17.96 4.52 8.25
CA CYS A 498 -18.29 3.10 8.40
C CYS A 498 -18.41 2.67 9.86
N ILE A 499 -17.52 3.13 10.75
CA ILE A 499 -17.63 2.88 12.20
C ILE A 499 -18.91 3.50 12.77
N ILE A 500 -19.22 4.74 12.40
CA ILE A 500 -20.46 5.43 12.79
C ILE A 500 -21.70 4.63 12.35
N TYR A 501 -21.75 4.18 11.09
CA TYR A 501 -22.88 3.38 10.59
C TYR A 501 -23.01 2.02 11.27
N LYS A 502 -21.92 1.26 11.41
CA LYS A 502 -21.95 -0.04 12.10
C LYS A 502 -22.50 0.10 13.52
N VAL A 503 -22.08 1.14 14.24
CA VAL A 503 -22.61 1.42 15.58
C VAL A 503 -24.10 1.84 15.55
N PHE A 504 -24.54 2.67 14.60
CA PHE A 504 -25.96 3.04 14.41
C PHE A 504 -26.88 1.89 14.05
N ARG A 505 -26.39 0.86 13.35
CA ARG A 505 -27.18 -0.30 12.94
C ARG A 505 -27.04 -1.49 13.90
N SER A 506 -26.29 -1.35 14.99
CA SER A 506 -26.03 -2.42 15.96
C SER A 506 -26.90 -2.36 17.20
N SER A 507 -26.82 -3.39 18.03
CA SER A 507 -27.34 -3.41 19.41
C SER A 507 -26.87 -2.22 20.27
N TYR A 508 -25.75 -1.57 19.93
CA TYR A 508 -25.20 -0.44 20.69
C TYR A 508 -25.93 0.89 20.42
N LYS A 509 -26.84 0.98 19.43
CA LYS A 509 -27.63 2.21 19.16
C LYS A 509 -28.35 2.75 20.40
N GLN A 510 -28.81 1.85 21.28
CA GLN A 510 -29.49 2.20 22.53
C GLN A 510 -28.64 3.04 23.50
N SER A 511 -27.31 3.03 23.33
CA SER A 511 -26.34 3.78 24.16
C SER A 511 -25.92 5.12 23.53
N LEU A 512 -26.57 5.53 22.42
CA LEU A 512 -26.24 6.75 21.68
C LEU A 512 -27.31 7.83 21.91
N ASP A 513 -26.88 9.10 21.90
CA ASP A 513 -27.80 10.22 21.93
C ASP A 513 -28.31 10.52 20.50
N LYS A 514 -29.61 10.84 20.39
CA LYS A 514 -30.27 11.03 19.08
C LYS A 514 -29.70 12.24 18.31
N GLN A 515 -29.37 13.32 19.01
CA GLN A 515 -28.92 14.58 18.39
C GLN A 515 -27.48 14.47 17.86
N GLY A 516 -26.60 13.79 18.59
CA GLY A 516 -25.26 13.43 18.17
C GLY A 516 -25.29 12.45 17.00
N ALA A 517 -26.24 11.52 16.97
CA ALA A 517 -26.43 10.62 15.83
C ALA A 517 -26.85 11.37 14.56
N GLU A 518 -27.85 12.26 14.66
CA GLU A 518 -28.28 13.17 13.58
C GLU A 518 -27.12 14.03 13.07
N ARG A 519 -26.33 14.62 13.97
CA ARG A 519 -25.15 15.44 13.62
C ARG A 519 -24.07 14.63 12.90
N SER A 520 -23.80 13.39 13.34
CA SER A 520 -22.84 12.52 12.67
C SER A 520 -23.28 12.21 11.24
N ALA A 521 -24.56 11.88 11.00
CA ALA A 521 -25.07 11.62 9.66
C ALA A 521 -24.96 12.85 8.74
N ALA A 522 -25.29 14.04 9.27
CA ALA A 522 -25.09 15.30 8.55
C ALA A 522 -23.60 15.54 8.21
N ASN A 523 -22.68 15.25 9.14
CA ASN A 523 -21.24 15.36 8.92
C ASN A 523 -20.73 14.38 7.84
N CYS A 524 -21.19 13.12 7.83
CA CYS A 524 -20.85 12.15 6.78
C CYS A 524 -21.22 12.71 5.39
N MET A 525 -22.46 13.16 5.22
CA MET A 525 -22.95 13.75 3.97
C MET A 525 -22.18 15.00 3.57
N ALA A 526 -21.91 15.91 4.52
CA ALA A 526 -21.16 17.13 4.27
C ALA A 526 -19.74 16.83 3.78
N VAL A 527 -19.03 15.91 4.43
CA VAL A 527 -17.69 15.49 4.02
C VAL A 527 -17.71 14.91 2.59
N CYS A 528 -18.60 13.96 2.30
CA CYS A 528 -18.69 13.38 0.94
C CYS A 528 -18.99 14.43 -0.12
N ARG A 529 -20.02 15.28 0.08
CA ARG A 529 -20.44 16.31 -0.90
C ARG A 529 -19.37 17.37 -1.14
N ARG A 530 -18.63 17.80 -0.10
CA ARG A 530 -17.53 18.78 -0.24
C ARG A 530 -16.26 18.19 -0.87
N SER A 531 -16.13 16.87 -0.93
CA SER A 531 -14.98 16.17 -1.50
C SER A 531 -15.08 15.95 -3.03
N VAL A 532 -16.29 16.03 -3.62
CA VAL A 532 -16.56 15.74 -5.04
C VAL A 532 -15.70 16.58 -5.97
N VAL A 533 -14.95 15.93 -6.86
CA VAL A 533 -14.14 16.47 -7.97
C VAL A 533 -14.94 16.48 -9.27
N GLN A 534 -15.63 15.38 -9.58
CA GLN A 534 -16.42 15.24 -10.80
C GLN A 534 -17.67 14.38 -10.56
N GLU A 535 -18.62 14.45 -11.48
CA GLU A 535 -19.81 13.61 -11.45
C GLU A 535 -19.45 12.11 -11.48
N GLY A 536 -20.16 11.29 -10.69
CA GLY A 536 -19.91 9.86 -10.56
C GLY A 536 -18.65 9.44 -9.80
N ASP A 537 -17.86 10.38 -9.27
CA ASP A 537 -16.65 10.04 -8.50
C ASP A 537 -16.96 9.36 -7.15
N LEU A 538 -15.92 8.87 -6.47
CA LEU A 538 -16.09 8.20 -5.18
C LEU A 538 -16.78 9.09 -4.12
N GLY A 539 -16.57 10.41 -4.14
CA GLY A 539 -17.23 11.34 -3.22
C GLY A 539 -18.73 11.45 -3.49
N ALA A 540 -19.12 11.57 -4.76
CA ALA A 540 -20.51 11.66 -5.17
C ALA A 540 -21.27 10.36 -4.84
N ARG A 541 -20.67 9.22 -5.15
CA ARG A 541 -21.22 7.89 -4.87
C ARG A 541 -21.36 7.62 -3.37
N LEU A 542 -20.35 7.97 -2.57
CA LEU A 542 -20.45 7.87 -1.11
C LEU A 542 -21.48 8.83 -0.52
N ALA A 543 -21.72 10.01 -1.12
CA ALA A 543 -22.77 10.92 -0.65
C ALA A 543 -24.17 10.30 -0.79
N VAL A 544 -24.48 9.65 -1.93
CA VAL A 544 -25.75 8.93 -2.15
C VAL A 544 -25.87 7.73 -1.20
N LEU A 545 -24.78 6.97 -1.05
CA LEU A 545 -24.68 5.85 -0.12
C LEU A 545 -25.03 6.28 1.31
N PHE A 546 -24.36 7.30 1.87
CA PHE A 546 -24.56 7.73 3.25
C PHE A 546 -25.91 8.45 3.49
N ASP A 547 -26.52 9.04 2.46
CA ASP A 547 -27.90 9.56 2.51
C ASP A 547 -28.92 8.41 2.67
N SER A 548 -28.73 7.32 1.90
CA SER A 548 -29.52 6.10 2.04
C SER A 548 -29.31 5.39 3.38
N PHE A 549 -28.06 5.34 3.89
CA PHE A 549 -27.72 4.78 5.21
C PHE A 549 -28.57 5.40 6.31
N TRP A 550 -28.70 6.73 6.30
CA TRP A 550 -29.45 7.47 7.29
C TRP A 550 -30.95 7.19 7.19
N SER A 551 -31.49 7.19 5.97
CA SER A 551 -32.89 6.86 5.69
C SER A 551 -33.26 5.44 6.15
N VAL A 552 -32.41 4.45 5.85
CA VAL A 552 -32.50 3.04 6.31
C VAL A 552 -32.47 2.93 7.85
N ALA A 553 -31.57 3.67 8.50
CA ALA A 553 -31.40 3.65 9.95
C ALA A 553 -32.54 4.33 10.73
N GLN A 554 -33.37 5.12 10.05
CA GLN A 554 -34.61 5.69 10.59
C GLN A 554 -35.85 4.81 10.31
N SER A 555 -35.94 4.22 9.11
CA SER A 555 -37.15 3.51 8.67
C SER A 555 -37.29 2.09 9.23
N THR A 556 -36.20 1.45 9.66
CA THR A 556 -36.23 0.05 10.12
C THR A 556 -35.81 -0.15 11.57
N ASN A 557 -36.55 -1.03 12.25
CA ASN A 557 -36.20 -1.60 13.56
C ASN A 557 -35.28 -2.84 13.44
N ILE A 558 -34.74 -3.11 12.25
CA ILE A 558 -33.76 -4.18 12.03
C ILE A 558 -32.44 -3.71 12.64
N TRP A 559 -32.00 -4.33 13.72
CA TRP A 559 -30.66 -4.14 14.28
C TRP A 559 -29.81 -5.37 13.96
N HIS A 560 -28.59 -5.14 13.50
CA HIS A 560 -27.54 -6.15 13.53
C HIS A 560 -27.12 -6.42 14.98
N GLY A 561 -26.34 -7.48 15.19
CA GLY A 561 -25.80 -7.84 16.50
C GLY A 561 -24.77 -6.83 17.02
N GLU A 562 -23.70 -7.33 17.63
CA GLU A 562 -22.57 -6.46 17.98
C GLU A 562 -21.89 -5.94 16.69
N PRO A 563 -21.37 -4.70 16.66
CA PRO A 563 -20.79 -4.06 15.48
C PRO A 563 -19.37 -4.57 15.13
N THR A 564 -19.12 -5.87 15.29
CA THR A 564 -17.86 -6.52 14.90
C THR A 564 -17.79 -6.76 13.39
N VAL A 565 -16.60 -7.08 12.88
CA VAL A 565 -16.39 -7.53 11.50
C VAL A 565 -16.77 -9.00 11.41
N SER A 566 -17.74 -9.33 10.56
CA SER A 566 -18.24 -10.68 10.35
C SER A 566 -17.53 -11.42 9.21
N VAL A 567 -17.03 -10.67 8.21
CA VAL A 567 -16.33 -11.22 7.04
C VAL A 567 -15.12 -10.35 6.70
N GLY A 568 -14.00 -10.99 6.37
CA GLY A 568 -12.82 -10.28 5.85
C GLY A 568 -11.87 -9.72 6.90
N THR A 569 -11.76 -10.36 8.07
CA THR A 569 -10.74 -10.04 9.11
C THR A 569 -9.30 -10.07 8.57
N GLN A 570 -9.05 -10.93 7.58
CA GLN A 570 -7.82 -11.00 6.76
C GLN A 570 -7.49 -9.71 5.97
N ARG A 571 -8.41 -8.73 5.90
CA ARG A 571 -8.16 -7.39 5.33
C ARG A 571 -7.82 -6.34 6.40
N PHE A 572 -7.42 -6.77 7.60
CA PHE A 572 -7.00 -5.90 8.70
C PHE A 572 -8.06 -4.80 8.98
N GLY A 573 -7.65 -3.58 9.36
CA GLY A 573 -8.57 -2.47 9.65
C GLY A 573 -9.51 -2.09 8.50
N ALA A 574 -9.12 -2.31 7.23
CA ALA A 574 -10.01 -2.07 6.09
C ALA A 574 -11.20 -3.04 6.04
N GLY A 575 -11.10 -4.22 6.67
CA GLY A 575 -12.21 -5.16 6.83
C GLY A 575 -13.45 -4.51 7.42
N VAL A 576 -13.28 -3.52 8.32
CA VAL A 576 -14.39 -2.71 8.88
C VAL A 576 -15.19 -1.99 7.79
N CYS A 577 -14.52 -1.44 6.77
CA CYS A 577 -15.19 -0.75 5.66
C CYS A 577 -15.91 -1.74 4.75
N PHE A 578 -15.22 -2.80 4.31
CA PHE A 578 -15.81 -3.79 3.41
C PHE A 578 -17.02 -4.50 4.03
N ASP A 579 -16.93 -4.89 5.30
CA ASP A 579 -18.02 -5.50 6.07
C ASP A 579 -19.18 -4.50 6.26
N CYS A 580 -18.91 -3.23 6.59
CA CYS A 580 -19.92 -2.17 6.68
C CYS A 580 -20.71 -2.00 5.37
N LEU A 581 -20.00 -1.95 4.23
CA LEU A 581 -20.60 -1.72 2.91
C LEU A 581 -21.41 -2.94 2.46
N LYS A 582 -20.93 -4.16 2.75
CA LYS A 582 -21.67 -5.41 2.53
C LYS A 582 -22.93 -5.53 3.41
N LEU A 583 -22.85 -5.14 4.68
CA LEU A 583 -24.00 -5.10 5.58
C LEU A 583 -25.08 -4.13 5.09
N TRP A 584 -24.69 -2.95 4.61
CA TRP A 584 -25.65 -2.02 3.99
C TRP A 584 -26.28 -2.58 2.71
N LYS A 585 -25.49 -3.21 1.82
CA LYS A 585 -26.04 -3.85 0.61
C LYS A 585 -27.13 -4.87 0.98
N ASN A 586 -26.87 -5.70 1.97
CA ASN A 586 -27.85 -6.65 2.49
C ASN A 586 -29.10 -5.94 3.07
N ASP A 587 -28.92 -4.89 3.88
CA ASP A 587 -30.03 -4.09 4.42
C ASP A 587 -30.93 -3.56 3.28
N ILE A 588 -30.33 -2.99 2.22
CA ILE A 588 -31.01 -2.48 1.03
C ILE A 588 -31.74 -3.58 0.26
N ASP A 589 -31.08 -4.71 -0.03
CA ASP A 589 -31.66 -5.81 -0.79
C ASP A 589 -32.83 -6.47 -0.04
N THR A 590 -32.86 -6.40 1.31
CA THR A 590 -34.05 -6.82 2.09
C THR A 590 -35.22 -5.83 2.05
N MET A 591 -34.97 -4.55 1.75
CA MET A 591 -36.02 -3.53 1.62
C MET A 591 -36.57 -3.41 0.21
N ARG A 592 -35.80 -3.80 -0.82
CA ARG A 592 -36.27 -3.80 -2.21
C ARG A 592 -37.49 -4.74 -2.32
N PRO A 593 -38.66 -4.26 -2.79
CA PRO A 593 -39.82 -5.13 -2.98
C PRO A 593 -39.48 -6.26 -3.97
N LYS A 594 -39.89 -7.49 -3.63
CA LYS A 594 -39.71 -8.69 -4.49
C LYS A 594 -40.64 -8.66 -5.71
N THR A 595 -40.44 -7.68 -6.58
CA THR A 595 -41.10 -7.57 -7.88
C THR A 595 -40.20 -8.12 -8.98
N ALA A 596 -40.72 -9.10 -9.73
CA ALA A 596 -40.12 -9.68 -10.94
C ALA A 596 -38.86 -10.58 -10.81
N ALA A 597 -38.72 -11.34 -9.72
CA ALA A 597 -37.89 -12.56 -9.72
C ALA A 597 -38.62 -13.79 -10.33
N THR A 598 -39.48 -13.57 -11.33
CA THR A 598 -40.14 -14.63 -12.14
C THR A 598 -40.78 -14.02 -13.39
N ALA A 599 -39.95 -13.51 -14.30
CA ALA A 599 -40.32 -13.31 -15.70
C ALA A 599 -39.37 -14.16 -16.56
N GLN A 600 -39.53 -15.48 -16.49
CA GLN A 600 -39.06 -16.34 -17.58
C GLN A 600 -39.84 -15.92 -18.82
N VAL A 601 -39.20 -15.14 -19.70
CA VAL A 601 -39.69 -14.94 -21.07
C VAL A 601 -39.78 -16.33 -21.69
N PRO A 602 -40.96 -16.80 -22.15
CA PRO A 602 -41.04 -18.04 -22.88
C PRO A 602 -40.24 -17.86 -24.18
N ASN A 603 -39.19 -18.66 -24.37
CA ASN A 603 -38.52 -18.73 -25.67
C ASN A 603 -39.54 -19.23 -26.69
N ALA A 604 -40.05 -18.32 -27.52
CA ALA A 604 -40.68 -18.68 -28.77
C ALA A 604 -39.57 -18.93 -29.79
N GLU A 605 -39.43 -20.19 -30.22
CA GLU A 605 -38.61 -20.56 -31.37
C GLU A 605 -39.21 -19.89 -32.62
N GLY A 606 -38.36 -19.25 -33.44
CA GLY A 606 -38.79 -18.49 -34.63
C GLY A 606 -37.60 -18.07 -35.49
N ASP A 607 -37.46 -18.74 -36.62
CA ASP A 607 -36.29 -18.78 -37.50
C ASP A 607 -35.70 -17.44 -38.00
N ALA A 608 -34.36 -17.41 -37.96
CA ALA A 608 -33.38 -17.00 -39.00
C ALA A 608 -33.58 -15.79 -39.96
N ASN A 609 -32.42 -15.16 -40.22
CA ASN A 609 -32.05 -14.29 -41.36
C ASN A 609 -32.64 -12.87 -41.45
N SER A 610 -31.80 -11.85 -41.19
CA SER A 610 -31.03 -11.19 -42.27
C SER A 610 -30.08 -10.10 -41.75
N SER A 611 -29.04 -9.81 -42.53
CA SER A 611 -28.10 -8.69 -42.36
C SER A 611 -28.72 -7.37 -42.83
N ASP A 612 -28.38 -6.22 -42.22
CA ASP A 612 -27.32 -5.31 -42.69
C ASP A 612 -27.25 -3.95 -41.93
N MET A 613 -26.17 -3.21 -42.18
CA MET A 613 -25.99 -1.74 -42.03
C MET A 613 -25.84 -1.07 -40.66
N LEU A 614 -24.98 -0.04 -40.66
CA LEU A 614 -24.47 0.72 -39.51
C LEU A 614 -24.97 2.19 -39.53
N ALA A 615 -25.43 2.65 -38.35
CA ALA A 615 -25.43 4.05 -37.88
C ALA A 615 -26.33 5.09 -38.60
N PRO A 616 -26.52 6.31 -38.05
CA PRO A 616 -26.51 6.71 -36.63
C PRO A 616 -27.74 7.58 -36.22
N ALA A 617 -28.12 7.63 -34.94
CA ALA A 617 -28.77 8.82 -34.35
C ALA A 617 -28.82 8.84 -32.81
N SER A 618 -28.49 10.00 -32.28
CA SER A 618 -28.61 10.50 -30.91
C SER A 618 -29.99 10.34 -30.22
N ALA A 619 -29.95 10.13 -28.89
CA ALA A 619 -30.92 10.73 -27.96
C ALA A 619 -30.24 11.07 -26.62
N LEU A 620 -30.04 12.37 -26.35
CA LEU A 620 -29.75 12.87 -24.99
C LEU A 620 -31.01 12.74 -24.14
N ALA A 621 -30.89 12.21 -22.91
CA ALA A 621 -31.90 12.37 -21.87
C ALA A 621 -31.31 13.19 -20.71
N THR A 622 -31.51 14.51 -20.77
CA THR A 622 -31.06 15.45 -19.74
C THR A 622 -32.09 15.53 -18.61
N SER A 623 -31.81 14.97 -17.43
CA SER A 623 -32.68 15.07 -16.25
C SER A 623 -32.21 16.17 -15.29
N SER A 624 -32.56 17.42 -15.62
CA SER A 624 -32.42 18.54 -14.70
C SER A 624 -33.51 18.47 -13.60
N ALA A 625 -33.11 18.19 -12.35
CA ALA A 625 -34.02 18.19 -11.21
C ALA A 625 -33.90 19.51 -10.42
N THR A 626 -34.89 20.39 -10.60
CA THR A 626 -35.04 21.62 -9.82
C THR A 626 -35.62 21.32 -8.43
N LEU A 627 -35.10 21.99 -7.40
CA LEU A 627 -35.61 21.89 -6.03
C LEU A 627 -36.97 22.58 -5.90
N GLY A 628 -38.02 21.80 -5.59
CA GLY A 628 -39.35 22.30 -5.26
C GLY A 628 -39.83 21.72 -3.93
N VAL A 629 -40.09 22.58 -2.95
CA VAL A 629 -40.68 22.19 -1.66
C VAL A 629 -42.20 22.14 -1.80
N GLY A 630 -42.81 20.98 -1.50
CA GLY A 630 -44.26 20.78 -1.55
C GLY A 630 -44.69 19.54 -0.78
N THR A 631 -45.82 19.62 -0.07
CA THR A 631 -46.23 18.64 0.96
C THR A 631 -47.02 17.44 0.44
N ALA A 632 -46.59 16.25 0.88
CA ALA A 632 -47.37 15.04 1.19
C ALA A 632 -48.56 14.64 0.28
N ALA A 633 -48.36 13.56 -0.48
CA ALA A 633 -49.39 12.56 -0.77
C ALA A 633 -48.74 11.16 -0.86
N ALA A 634 -49.42 10.14 -0.37
CA ALA A 634 -48.89 8.77 -0.34
C ALA A 634 -49.02 8.08 -1.71
N SER A 635 -47.91 7.97 -2.42
CA SER A 635 -47.74 7.08 -3.58
C SER A 635 -46.43 6.32 -3.42
N GLY A 636 -46.48 4.99 -3.53
CA GLY A 636 -45.37 4.08 -3.23
C GLY A 636 -44.25 4.09 -4.28
N ALA A 637 -43.62 5.24 -4.50
CA ALA A 637 -42.30 5.29 -5.11
C ALA A 637 -41.30 4.64 -4.16
N ASP A 638 -40.54 3.66 -4.66
CA ASP A 638 -39.40 3.11 -3.92
C ASP A 638 -38.42 4.26 -3.62
N PRO A 639 -38.14 4.59 -2.35
CA PRO A 639 -37.27 5.71 -1.98
C PRO A 639 -35.83 5.52 -2.49
N LEU A 640 -35.48 4.33 -2.98
CA LEU A 640 -34.17 3.97 -3.50
C LEU A 640 -34.15 3.86 -5.04
N ALA A 641 -35.28 4.11 -5.73
CA ALA A 641 -35.40 3.98 -7.19
C ALA A 641 -34.53 4.95 -8.02
N HIS A 642 -34.00 6.00 -7.38
CA HIS A 642 -33.16 7.03 -8.01
C HIS A 642 -31.66 6.78 -7.80
N ILE A 643 -31.28 5.69 -7.12
CA ILE A 643 -29.87 5.33 -6.88
C ILE A 643 -29.37 4.53 -8.08
N ASP A 644 -28.29 5.00 -8.72
CA ASP A 644 -27.56 4.21 -9.71
C ASP A 644 -26.85 3.05 -9.00
N TRP A 645 -27.42 1.86 -9.10
CA TRP A 645 -26.91 0.65 -8.45
C TRP A 645 -25.64 0.09 -9.11
N SER A 646 -25.23 0.55 -10.29
CA SER A 646 -24.01 0.05 -10.98
C SER A 646 -22.70 0.37 -10.25
N PHE A 647 -22.75 1.21 -9.20
CA PHE A 647 -21.62 1.38 -8.30
C PHE A 647 -21.56 0.33 -7.18
N MET A 648 -22.63 -0.44 -6.93
CA MET A 648 -22.59 -1.53 -5.96
C MET A 648 -21.66 -2.66 -6.39
N ASP A 649 -21.41 -2.80 -7.70
CA ASP A 649 -20.49 -3.76 -8.28
C ASP A 649 -19.04 -3.57 -7.75
N ASP A 650 -18.69 -2.37 -7.28
CA ASP A 650 -17.41 -2.10 -6.58
C ASP A 650 -17.27 -2.85 -5.24
N PHE A 651 -18.38 -3.34 -4.67
CA PHE A 651 -18.44 -4.01 -3.37
C PHE A 651 -18.81 -5.50 -3.47
N ASP A 652 -19.14 -6.01 -4.66
CA ASP A 652 -19.31 -7.45 -4.90
C ASP A 652 -17.95 -8.15 -5.08
N TRP A 653 -17.26 -8.31 -3.95
CA TRP A 653 -16.04 -9.12 -3.84
C TRP A 653 -16.32 -10.61 -3.66
N ASN A 654 -17.60 -11.00 -3.59
CA ASN A 654 -18.04 -12.38 -3.64
C ASN A 654 -18.00 -12.87 -5.10
N PHE A 655 -16.84 -13.31 -5.58
CA PHE A 655 -16.83 -14.27 -6.69
C PHE A 655 -17.46 -15.57 -6.17
N GLU A 656 -18.72 -15.84 -6.52
CA GLU A 656 -19.28 -17.15 -6.24
C GLU A 656 -18.41 -18.24 -6.91
N PRO A 657 -18.05 -19.32 -6.20
CA PRO A 657 -17.32 -20.44 -6.80
C PRO A 657 -18.06 -21.09 -7.98
N SER A 658 -19.36 -20.84 -8.13
CA SER A 658 -20.21 -21.29 -9.24
C SER A 658 -19.75 -20.77 -10.61
N LEU A 659 -19.12 -19.57 -10.66
CA LEU A 659 -18.59 -18.97 -11.89
C LEU A 659 -17.24 -19.57 -12.34
N LEU A 660 -16.65 -20.48 -11.55
CA LEU A 660 -15.48 -21.27 -11.92
C LEU A 660 -15.86 -22.67 -12.44
N ALA A 661 -17.07 -22.84 -12.97
CA ALA A 661 -17.37 -23.98 -13.85
C ALA A 661 -16.35 -23.98 -15.01
N PRO A 662 -15.60 -25.08 -15.22
CA PRO A 662 -14.63 -25.12 -16.31
C PRO A 662 -15.38 -24.97 -17.63
N VAL A 663 -15.04 -23.93 -18.41
CA VAL A 663 -15.50 -23.80 -19.79
C VAL A 663 -15.03 -25.04 -20.53
N GLY A 664 -15.96 -25.94 -20.79
CA GLY A 664 -15.67 -27.23 -21.39
C GLY A 664 -15.12 -27.02 -22.79
N LEU A 665 -13.83 -27.29 -22.96
CA LEU A 665 -13.25 -27.54 -24.28
C LEU A 665 -13.80 -28.88 -24.78
N GLY A 666 -15.02 -28.82 -25.33
CA GLY A 666 -15.53 -29.80 -26.28
C GLY A 666 -14.75 -29.72 -27.60
N PRO A 667 -14.85 -30.78 -28.43
CA PRO A 667 -13.81 -31.20 -29.38
C PRO A 667 -13.52 -30.21 -30.53
#